data_AF-A0A814R6Z5-F1
#
_entry.id   AF-A0A814R6Z5-F1
#
_cell.length_a   1.000
_cell.length_b   1.000
_cell.length_c   1.000
_cell.angle_alpha   90.00
_cell.angle_beta   90.00
_cell.angle_gamma   90.00
#
_symmetry.space_group_name_H-M   'P 1'
#
loop_
_entity.id
_entity.type
_entity.pdbx_description
1 polymer ?
#
loop_
_entity_poly.entity_id
_entity_poly.type
_entity_poly.pdbx_seq_one_letter_code
_entity_poly.pdbx_strand_id
1 'polypeptide(L)'
;MWVIGRSSPSKPSTVEQLETKSANLFCFTLACTPRFLTHVRYATARYPISATTGDFNGDNRTDLAVASNYDSVVSILLGNGDGTFQSQAIYATGNLPAFVTTGDFNGDNRRDLALANSYDNTVSILLANGDGTFQNQLTYGTGAVPQSVTTGDFNGDGTTDLAVANNGDNTISILLGNRYGTFQTQLIYRTSVSPQSVTTGDFNGDNRADLAVTNIGDDTVSILLGKGNGTFRTQMKYTTGSSPFSATEGDFNGDNRTDLAVTNTGNNTVSILLGNGNGTFQSQVSYTTGNSPYSVTTGDFNDDNRTDLAVANLQDTTVSILFGNGDGTFQHQVQYTTGNAPCSVATADFNGDHRADLAVANSEQNTVGILLSNGKGIFQSQITYHTGMLPQSVITGDFNGDHRPDLAVANNLDNTVSILLSNRNGILQGQITYNTGSFPYSVTGGDFNGDNRTDLAVSNSFAATVSIFLGNGDGTFQREVPYNSGHVPYSVATSDFDCNNTTDLGVANSGDNTISILLGNGNGTFQTQVRYTTGKFPYSVATGDFNGNNRVDLAVANTGDNTVGIFLGNGNGTFQSQLTYRTGVSPQSVTTGDFNGDHRIDLAVANTGDNTVSILLGKGDGTFQIQVTYSTGVFPHSVTTGDFNGDHRPDFAVANTGDNTVSILLGNAHGTFRTQVKYTTGNSPVSVATGDFNGDNITDVAVANQEDSNVIIFLGACD
;
A
#
# COMPACT_ATOMS: atom_id res chain seq x y z
N MET A 1 -53.71 29.39 -56.02
CA MET A 1 -54.18 30.57 -56.79
C MET A 1 -54.81 31.51 -55.79
N TRP A 2 -54.52 32.83 -55.86
CA TRP A 2 -54.82 33.84 -54.81
C TRP A 2 -54.03 33.68 -53.49
N VAL A 3 -53.84 34.72 -52.66
CA VAL A 3 -53.00 35.95 -52.79
C VAL A 3 -53.35 36.97 -51.67
N ILE A 4 -52.40 37.17 -50.74
CA ILE A 4 -52.00 38.42 -50.02
C ILE A 4 -53.04 39.31 -49.26
N GLY A 5 -52.72 39.57 -47.97
CA GLY A 5 -52.90 40.89 -47.29
C GLY A 5 -53.93 40.97 -46.13
N ARG A 6 -53.82 41.90 -45.16
CA ARG A 6 -52.76 42.90 -44.84
C ARG A 6 -52.93 43.52 -43.42
N SER A 7 -51.83 44.02 -42.84
CA SER A 7 -51.69 45.13 -41.84
C SER A 7 -52.38 45.13 -40.45
N SER A 8 -51.55 45.34 -39.41
CA SER A 8 -51.88 45.86 -38.05
C SER A 8 -52.18 47.39 -38.06
N PRO A 9 -52.55 48.05 -36.92
CA PRO A 9 -51.53 48.51 -35.95
C PRO A 9 -51.98 48.74 -34.46
N SER A 10 -51.00 49.18 -33.65
CA SER A 10 -51.07 49.96 -32.37
C SER A 10 -51.20 49.25 -31.00
N LYS A 11 -50.33 49.67 -30.06
CA LYS A 11 -50.34 49.39 -28.60
C LYS A 11 -51.02 50.57 -27.86
N PRO A 12 -51.34 50.45 -26.55
CA PRO A 12 -50.39 50.74 -25.46
C PRO A 12 -50.25 49.54 -24.50
N SER A 13 -49.11 49.13 -23.93
CA SER A 13 -47.96 49.80 -23.30
C SER A 13 -48.08 50.01 -21.77
N THR A 14 -47.74 48.97 -21.03
CA THR A 14 -47.07 49.05 -19.71
C THR A 14 -45.94 48.02 -19.69
N VAL A 15 -44.90 48.27 -18.91
CA VAL A 15 -43.77 47.35 -18.72
C VAL A 15 -44.01 46.58 -17.42
N GLU A 16 -43.99 45.26 -17.51
CA GLU A 16 -43.97 44.36 -16.35
C GLU A 16 -42.63 43.64 -16.35
N GLN A 17 -41.91 43.68 -15.24
CA GLN A 17 -40.59 43.08 -15.13
C GLN A 17 -40.72 41.55 -15.01
N LEU A 18 -40.19 40.82 -15.99
CA LEU A 18 -39.94 39.39 -15.84
C LEU A 18 -38.75 39.20 -14.90
N GLU A 19 -39.03 39.08 -13.59
CA GLU A 19 -38.10 38.48 -12.66
C GLU A 19 -37.84 37.03 -13.10
N THR A 20 -36.65 36.76 -13.62
CA THR A 20 -36.18 35.39 -13.86
C THR A 20 -35.92 34.72 -12.52
N LYS A 21 -36.96 34.09 -11.95
CA LYS A 21 -36.78 33.15 -10.84
C LYS A 21 -35.94 31.98 -11.32
N SER A 22 -34.65 32.04 -11.01
CA SER A 22 -33.78 30.87 -11.00
C SER A 22 -34.35 29.87 -9.99
N ALA A 23 -35.03 28.85 -10.50
CA ALA A 23 -35.40 27.72 -9.69
C ALA A 23 -34.11 26.97 -9.35
N ASN A 24 -33.59 27.19 -8.14
CA ASN A 24 -32.46 26.42 -7.63
C ASN A 24 -32.91 24.96 -7.51
N LEU A 25 -32.59 24.17 -8.53
CA LEU A 25 -32.75 22.73 -8.51
C LEU A 25 -31.64 22.19 -7.59
N PHE A 26 -31.90 22.22 -6.29
CA PHE A 26 -31.09 21.50 -5.31
C PHE A 26 -31.14 20.02 -5.66
N CYS A 27 -30.10 19.53 -6.33
CA CYS A 27 -29.85 18.12 -6.46
C CYS A 27 -29.47 17.64 -5.06
N PHE A 28 -30.40 16.96 -4.39
CA PHE A 28 -30.03 16.12 -3.27
C PHE A 28 -29.33 14.91 -3.86
N THR A 29 -28.02 14.80 -3.68
CA THR A 29 -27.36 13.50 -3.71
C THR A 29 -28.03 12.64 -2.65
N LEU A 30 -28.68 11.58 -3.09
CA LEU A 30 -28.85 10.41 -2.25
C LEU A 30 -27.46 9.79 -2.15
N ALA A 31 -26.96 9.70 -0.94
CA ALA A 31 -25.77 8.95 -0.64
C ALA A 31 -26.13 7.43 -0.60
N CYS A 32 -25.30 6.54 -1.21
CA CYS A 32 -25.52 5.08 -1.41
C CYS A 32 -25.62 4.15 -0.15
N THR A 33 -25.98 2.86 -0.28
CA THR A 33 -26.27 1.92 0.85
C THR A 33 -25.91 0.42 0.65
N PRO A 34 -24.67 -0.08 0.97
CA PRO A 34 -23.98 -1.17 0.24
C PRO A 34 -24.48 -2.64 0.18
N ARG A 35 -23.92 -3.43 -0.77
CA ARG A 35 -24.27 -4.83 -1.16
C ARG A 35 -23.15 -5.87 -0.76
N PHE A 36 -23.15 -7.16 -1.19
CA PHE A 36 -22.19 -8.34 -1.05
C PHE A 36 -22.83 -9.81 -1.43
N LEU A 37 -22.20 -11.00 -1.79
CA LEU A 37 -22.94 -12.37 -2.00
C LEU A 37 -22.27 -13.87 -1.99
N THR A 38 -22.16 -14.72 -0.88
CA THR A 38 -21.78 -16.24 -0.54
C THR A 38 -20.44 -17.14 -0.04
N HIS A 39 -19.09 -17.49 -0.35
CA HIS A 39 -17.71 -17.41 -1.25
C HIS A 39 -17.08 -18.16 -2.72
N VAL A 40 -17.13 -19.34 -3.58
CA VAL A 40 -17.18 -21.01 -3.66
C VAL A 40 -16.24 -22.31 -2.95
N ARG A 41 -14.95 -22.64 -2.35
CA ARG A 41 -13.50 -22.15 -1.67
C ARG A 41 -12.03 -21.38 -2.18
N TYR A 42 -11.00 -21.25 -3.20
CA TYR A 42 -10.17 -21.78 -4.52
C TYR A 42 -8.70 -22.57 -4.67
N ALA A 43 -7.36 -22.15 -4.57
CA ALA A 43 -6.04 -23.00 -4.31
C ALA A 43 -4.65 -22.35 -3.69
N THR A 44 -3.68 -23.01 -2.88
CA THR A 44 -2.12 -22.83 -2.59
C THR A 44 -1.13 -23.89 -1.85
N ALA A 45 -0.90 -24.03 -0.49
CA ALA A 45 0.46 -24.37 0.19
C ALA A 45 0.75 -25.26 1.55
N ARG A 46 1.82 -25.10 2.46
CA ARG A 46 2.22 -25.73 3.86
C ARG A 46 2.79 -25.05 5.29
N TYR A 47 3.19 -23.77 5.67
CA TYR A 47 3.22 -23.01 7.04
C TYR A 47 3.88 -21.52 7.21
N PRO A 48 3.18 -20.34 7.01
CA PRO A 48 3.62 -18.95 6.60
C PRO A 48 3.58 -17.55 7.30
N ILE A 49 3.79 -16.48 6.43
CA ILE A 49 3.12 -15.12 6.31
C ILE A 49 3.11 -14.26 4.89
N SER A 50 2.21 -14.11 3.81
CA SER A 50 1.79 -12.85 2.88
C SER A 50 1.99 -12.57 1.31
N ALA A 51 1.52 -11.51 0.46
CA ALA A 51 1.61 -11.13 -1.09
C ALA A 51 0.93 -9.88 -1.93
N THR A 52 0.56 -9.90 -3.25
CA THR A 52 0.83 -8.83 -4.33
C THR A 52 -0.18 -8.36 -5.43
N THR A 53 0.00 -7.20 -6.13
CA THR A 53 -0.15 -7.16 -7.63
C THR A 53 0.70 -6.25 -8.55
N GLY A 54 1.02 -6.82 -9.71
CA GLY A 54 1.29 -6.16 -10.99
C GLY A 54 0.79 -7.05 -12.15
N ASP A 55 1.08 -6.67 -13.39
CA ASP A 55 0.75 -7.26 -14.69
C ASP A 55 1.83 -8.19 -15.20
N PHE A 56 1.94 -9.40 -14.66
CA PHE A 56 3.27 -10.03 -14.70
C PHE A 56 3.76 -10.36 -16.08
N ASN A 57 2.84 -10.28 -17.02
CA ASN A 57 3.03 -10.50 -18.40
C ASN A 57 2.53 -9.32 -19.26
N GLY A 58 2.64 -8.07 -18.86
CA GLY A 58 2.42 -6.90 -19.72
C GLY A 58 1.18 -6.94 -20.64
N ASP A 59 0.03 -6.50 -20.16
CA ASP A 59 -1.24 -7.09 -20.55
C ASP A 59 -2.47 -6.10 -20.44
N ASN A 60 -2.86 -5.46 -19.30
CA ASN A 60 -4.05 -4.56 -18.90
C ASN A 60 -5.50 -4.98 -18.23
N ARG A 61 -5.82 -5.25 -16.91
CA ARG A 61 -6.31 -6.50 -16.09
C ARG A 61 -5.44 -7.52 -15.16
N THR A 62 -5.26 -7.38 -13.82
CA THR A 62 -4.16 -7.90 -12.88
C THR A 62 -3.91 -9.28 -12.16
N ASP A 63 -2.60 -9.52 -11.84
CA ASP A 63 -1.98 -10.71 -11.20
C ASP A 63 -1.41 -10.63 -9.72
N LEU A 64 -0.84 -11.71 -9.11
CA LEU A 64 -0.19 -11.93 -7.75
C LEU A 64 1.22 -12.61 -7.51
N ALA A 65 1.92 -12.43 -6.37
CA ALA A 65 3.25 -13.01 -6.02
C ALA A 65 3.58 -13.53 -4.55
N VAL A 66 3.67 -14.87 -4.20
CA VAL A 66 4.04 -15.48 -2.83
C VAL A 66 4.47 -16.96 -2.46
N ALA A 67 4.09 -17.73 -1.40
CA ALA A 67 5.09 -18.24 -0.39
C ALA A 67 4.93 -19.52 0.55
N SER A 68 5.86 -19.79 1.49
CA SER A 68 6.52 -21.12 1.69
C SER A 68 7.38 -21.55 2.95
N ASN A 69 6.79 -21.77 4.14
CA ASN A 69 7.28 -22.36 5.44
C ASN A 69 8.83 -22.08 6.07
N TYR A 70 9.12 -23.43 5.70
CA TYR A 70 10.16 -24.52 5.84
C TYR A 70 11.00 -24.64 4.56
N ASP A 71 10.57 -23.97 3.49
CA ASP A 71 10.74 -24.49 2.15
C ASP A 71 11.79 -23.69 1.35
N SER A 72 11.84 -23.74 -0.01
CA SER A 72 12.92 -23.07 -0.79
C SER A 72 12.77 -21.89 -1.82
N VAL A 73 11.84 -21.49 -2.72
CA VAL A 73 10.49 -21.71 -3.35
C VAL A 73 9.24 -20.78 -3.04
N VAL A 74 8.90 -19.74 -3.87
CA VAL A 74 7.87 -18.59 -3.86
C VAL A 74 6.69 -18.99 -4.76
N SER A 75 5.92 -18.10 -5.45
CA SER A 75 4.85 -18.23 -6.49
C SER A 75 4.08 -17.05 -7.07
N ILE A 76 3.25 -17.37 -8.09
CA ILE A 76 2.36 -16.53 -8.96
C ILE A 76 1.14 -17.25 -9.71
N LEU A 77 -0.14 -17.40 -9.25
CA LEU A 77 -1.23 -18.30 -9.83
C LEU A 77 -1.84 -18.11 -11.24
N LEU A 78 -1.46 -17.16 -12.09
CA LEU A 78 -2.09 -16.72 -13.38
C LEU A 78 -3.60 -16.61 -13.47
N GLY A 79 -4.12 -16.00 -14.54
CA GLY A 79 -5.57 -15.95 -14.70
C GLY A 79 -6.17 -15.64 -16.07
N ASN A 80 -7.49 -15.41 -16.05
CA ASN A 80 -8.39 -15.68 -17.18
C ASN A 80 -9.50 -14.62 -17.48
N GLY A 81 -9.52 -13.46 -16.81
CA GLY A 81 -10.53 -12.41 -17.04
C GLY A 81 -11.91 -12.66 -16.40
N ASP A 82 -11.92 -12.77 -15.08
CA ASP A 82 -13.05 -13.17 -14.24
C ASP A 82 -12.88 -12.76 -12.77
N GLY A 83 -11.80 -13.25 -12.19
CA GLY A 83 -11.08 -12.70 -11.06
C GLY A 83 -10.07 -13.70 -10.51
N THR A 84 -9.41 -14.57 -11.30
CA THR A 84 -8.86 -15.91 -10.88
C THR A 84 -8.10 -16.81 -11.97
N PHE A 85 -7.77 -18.13 -11.73
CA PHE A 85 -6.61 -19.04 -12.13
C PHE A 85 -6.72 -20.46 -12.97
N GLN A 86 -5.70 -21.41 -13.13
CA GLN A 86 -5.64 -22.93 -13.57
C GLN A 86 -4.62 -24.14 -13.01
N SER A 87 -3.22 -24.33 -13.16
CA SER A 87 -2.21 -25.17 -12.24
C SER A 87 -0.59 -24.85 -12.00
N GLN A 88 0.09 -24.95 -10.77
CA GLN A 88 1.46 -24.41 -10.15
C GLN A 88 3.01 -24.71 -10.62
N ALA A 89 4.12 -23.94 -10.27
CA ALA A 89 5.59 -24.19 -10.70
C ALA A 89 6.93 -23.48 -10.10
N ILE A 90 7.93 -24.12 -9.41
CA ILE A 90 9.06 -23.64 -8.45
C ILE A 90 10.45 -23.02 -8.89
N TYR A 91 11.03 -22.01 -8.16
CA TYR A 91 12.50 -21.58 -8.09
C TYR A 91 13.03 -21.36 -6.62
N ALA A 92 14.23 -20.83 -6.31
CA ALA A 92 14.85 -21.02 -4.97
C ALA A 92 15.94 -20.05 -4.43
N THR A 93 16.13 -20.07 -3.09
CA THR A 93 16.82 -19.07 -2.23
C THR A 93 17.05 -19.65 -0.72
N GLY A 94 18.22 -19.56 0.02
CA GLY A 94 18.60 -19.46 1.53
C GLY A 94 17.96 -20.14 2.83
N ASN A 95 17.69 -19.42 4.00
CA ASN A 95 16.98 -19.81 5.31
C ASN A 95 16.08 -18.75 6.17
N LEU A 96 14.86 -19.09 6.72
CA LEU A 96 13.96 -18.55 7.87
C LEU A 96 12.79 -17.37 7.94
N PRO A 97 12.03 -16.96 6.88
CA PRO A 97 10.79 -16.09 6.52
C PRO A 97 10.09 -14.67 6.80
N ALA A 98 9.92 -13.78 5.70
CA ALA A 98 8.95 -12.63 5.40
C ALA A 98 8.92 -11.68 4.04
N PHE A 99 8.63 -10.30 3.97
CA PHE A 99 7.68 -9.33 3.12
C PHE A 99 8.07 -8.05 2.12
N VAL A 100 7.37 -7.61 1.00
CA VAL A 100 7.88 -7.24 -0.43
C VAL A 100 7.78 -5.84 -1.23
N THR A 101 8.47 -5.60 -2.41
CA THR A 101 8.53 -4.57 -3.57
C THR A 101 8.10 -4.71 -5.06
N THR A 102 7.64 -3.66 -5.77
CA THR A 102 7.67 -3.48 -7.26
C THR A 102 8.36 -2.20 -7.81
N GLY A 103 9.38 -2.28 -8.68
CA GLY A 103 10.07 -1.19 -9.45
C GLY A 103 11.22 -1.61 -10.43
N ASP A 104 11.67 -0.81 -11.41
CA ASP A 104 12.23 -1.17 -12.78
C ASP A 104 13.69 -1.62 -13.15
N PHE A 105 13.96 -2.78 -13.79
CA PHE A 105 15.38 -3.21 -14.04
C PHE A 105 15.90 -3.11 -15.42
N ASN A 106 15.30 -3.63 -16.47
CA ASN A 106 15.93 -3.37 -17.76
C ASN A 106 15.69 -1.91 -18.23
N GLY A 107 15.05 -1.08 -17.40
CA GLY A 107 14.89 0.37 -17.54
C GLY A 107 14.09 0.75 -18.77
N ASP A 108 12.97 0.08 -19.00
CA ASP A 108 12.23 0.11 -20.27
C ASP A 108 10.69 -0.12 -20.33
N ASN A 109 9.87 -0.30 -19.26
CA ASN A 109 8.36 -0.45 -19.16
C ASN A 109 7.59 -1.88 -19.14
N ARG A 110 7.70 -2.74 -18.09
CA ARG A 110 7.32 -4.16 -17.70
C ARG A 110 7.84 -4.56 -16.28
N ARG A 111 7.05 -4.68 -15.22
CA ARG A 111 7.53 -4.58 -13.82
C ARG A 111 8.35 -5.71 -13.08
N ASP A 112 8.84 -5.54 -11.84
CA ASP A 112 9.99 -6.27 -11.20
C ASP A 112 9.97 -6.35 -9.61
N LEU A 113 10.76 -7.21 -8.90
CA LEU A 113 10.59 -7.70 -7.48
C LEU A 113 11.64 -7.36 -6.39
N ALA A 114 11.25 -7.47 -5.10
CA ALA A 114 12.23 -7.85 -4.04
C ALA A 114 11.90 -8.74 -2.79
N LEU A 115 12.83 -9.64 -2.37
CA LEU A 115 12.82 -10.74 -1.33
C LEU A 115 14.02 -10.76 -0.32
N ALA A 116 13.85 -10.70 1.01
CA ALA A 116 14.92 -10.41 2.02
C ALA A 116 15.09 -11.31 3.25
N ASN A 117 16.24 -11.82 3.67
CA ASN A 117 16.19 -13.26 4.03
C ASN A 117 16.79 -13.83 5.34
N SER A 118 15.92 -14.33 6.25
CA SER A 118 15.86 -14.31 7.74
C SER A 118 17.09 -14.46 8.58
N TYR A 119 18.15 -14.84 7.91
CA TYR A 119 19.22 -15.54 8.53
C TYR A 119 20.57 -15.38 7.82
N ASP A 120 20.62 -14.88 6.57
CA ASP A 120 21.85 -14.93 5.74
C ASP A 120 22.39 -13.59 5.20
N ASN A 121 22.04 -12.51 5.86
CA ASN A 121 22.52 -11.15 5.66
C ASN A 121 22.07 -10.42 4.37
N THR A 122 21.13 -10.93 3.53
CA THR A 122 20.91 -10.46 2.12
C THR A 122 19.42 -10.55 1.54
N VAL A 123 19.00 -9.75 0.48
CA VAL A 123 17.71 -9.61 -0.36
C VAL A 123 17.78 -9.95 -1.89
N SER A 124 17.54 -9.04 -2.89
CA SER A 124 17.24 -9.11 -4.39
C SER A 124 15.77 -8.87 -4.84
N ILE A 125 15.16 -9.00 -6.06
CA ILE A 125 15.39 -9.37 -7.51
C ILE A 125 15.54 -10.85 -8.07
N LEU A 126 14.71 -11.46 -8.98
CA LEU A 126 15.06 -12.60 -9.95
C LEU A 126 15.00 -12.13 -11.46
N LEU A 127 15.52 -11.00 -12.00
CA LEU A 127 15.06 -10.39 -13.30
C LEU A 127 14.46 -11.32 -14.37
N ALA A 128 13.24 -10.99 -14.84
CA ALA A 128 12.48 -11.85 -15.77
C ALA A 128 12.45 -11.38 -17.22
N ASN A 129 11.68 -12.09 -18.06
CA ASN A 129 11.84 -11.94 -19.51
C ASN A 129 10.69 -12.35 -20.52
N GLY A 130 9.59 -13.04 -20.16
CA GLY A 130 8.41 -13.42 -21.02
C GLY A 130 8.23 -14.90 -21.51
N ASP A 131 7.33 -15.71 -20.88
CA ASP A 131 6.83 -17.12 -21.12
C ASP A 131 6.54 -18.06 -19.88
N GLY A 132 7.04 -17.76 -18.66
CA GLY A 132 6.66 -18.24 -17.32
C GLY A 132 7.65 -17.85 -16.17
N THR A 133 8.97 -17.71 -16.44
CA THR A 133 10.13 -17.62 -15.49
C THR A 133 11.21 -16.43 -15.60
N PHE A 134 12.58 -16.56 -15.70
CA PHE A 134 13.73 -15.54 -15.58
C PHE A 134 15.25 -15.79 -16.21
N GLN A 135 16.47 -15.73 -15.52
CA GLN A 135 17.87 -16.38 -15.82
C GLN A 135 18.95 -17.04 -14.74
N ASN A 136 19.77 -16.45 -13.77
CA ASN A 136 20.53 -17.09 -12.54
C ASN A 136 21.09 -16.22 -11.26
N GLN A 137 21.30 -16.68 -9.96
CA GLN A 137 21.43 -15.84 -8.65
C GLN A 137 22.65 -14.88 -8.48
N LEU A 138 22.50 -13.67 -7.90
CA LEU A 138 23.56 -12.76 -7.41
C LEU A 138 23.31 -12.31 -5.95
N THR A 139 24.35 -11.89 -5.19
CA THR A 139 24.31 -11.79 -3.70
C THR A 139 25.16 -10.69 -3.05
N TYR A 140 24.59 -9.96 -2.07
CA TYR A 140 25.12 -8.76 -1.39
C TYR A 140 24.48 -8.61 0.02
N GLY A 141 25.24 -8.23 1.06
CA GLY A 141 24.80 -8.15 2.48
C GLY A 141 25.37 -6.98 3.27
N THR A 142 25.28 -6.90 4.58
CA THR A 142 24.92 -5.60 5.19
C THR A 142 25.61 -5.27 6.55
N GLY A 143 24.96 -5.28 7.72
CA GLY A 143 25.43 -4.73 9.02
C GLY A 143 25.36 -5.69 10.25
N ALA A 144 24.25 -5.66 11.03
CA ALA A 144 23.67 -6.77 11.83
C ALA A 144 22.15 -6.56 12.16
N VAL A 145 21.20 -7.29 11.52
CA VAL A 145 19.73 -7.46 11.76
C VAL A 145 18.59 -7.08 10.54
N PRO A 146 18.06 -7.46 9.25
CA PRO A 146 16.90 -8.25 8.41
C PRO A 146 15.20 -8.33 8.34
N GLN A 147 14.18 -7.98 7.47
CA GLN A 147 12.73 -7.43 7.80
C GLN A 147 11.89 -6.23 7.02
N SER A 148 11.92 -5.78 5.69
CA SER A 148 11.00 -4.81 4.87
C SER A 148 11.28 -4.55 3.35
N VAL A 149 10.87 -3.49 2.58
CA VAL A 149 11.29 -3.04 1.19
C VAL A 149 10.45 -1.82 0.54
N THR A 150 10.91 -0.65 -0.09
CA THR A 150 10.21 0.66 -0.69
C THR A 150 9.33 0.80 -2.04
N THR A 151 8.91 1.93 -2.72
CA THR A 151 9.58 2.90 -3.69
C THR A 151 9.09 4.40 -3.66
N GLY A 152 9.26 5.31 -4.67
CA GLY A 152 9.05 6.81 -4.80
C GLY A 152 9.78 7.49 -6.00
N ASP A 153 10.31 8.76 -5.97
CA ASP A 153 11.45 9.23 -6.85
C ASP A 153 12.72 9.82 -6.19
N PHE A 154 13.78 9.07 -5.92
CA PHE A 154 14.87 9.55 -5.10
C PHE A 154 15.43 10.76 -5.71
N ASN A 155 15.97 10.62 -6.92
CA ASN A 155 17.03 11.49 -7.25
C ASN A 155 17.54 11.50 -8.70
N GLY A 156 16.79 12.00 -9.67
CA GLY A 156 17.23 12.90 -10.79
C GLY A 156 18.40 12.68 -11.77
N ASP A 157 18.98 11.49 -12.06
CA ASP A 157 19.37 11.19 -13.46
C ASP A 157 18.83 9.90 -14.17
N GLY A 158 18.23 8.90 -13.49
CA GLY A 158 16.97 8.19 -13.88
C GLY A 158 16.85 6.66 -13.95
N THR A 159 16.44 5.99 -12.86
CA THR A 159 17.04 4.67 -12.66
C THR A 159 16.59 3.85 -11.39
N THR A 160 15.59 2.97 -11.32
CA THR A 160 15.45 1.89 -10.25
C THR A 160 15.33 2.11 -8.75
N ASP A 161 16.05 3.03 -8.16
CA ASP A 161 16.54 2.99 -6.79
C ASP A 161 15.52 2.62 -5.65
N LEU A 162 15.89 1.95 -4.53
CA LEU A 162 15.05 1.15 -3.57
C LEU A 162 15.19 1.53 -2.10
N ALA A 163 14.67 0.85 -1.07
CA ALA A 163 15.09 1.16 0.30
C ALA A 163 14.86 0.03 1.34
N VAL A 164 15.87 -0.22 2.24
CA VAL A 164 16.13 -1.24 3.38
C VAL A 164 15.83 -0.74 4.80
N ALA A 165 15.70 -1.44 5.92
CA ALA A 165 15.58 -0.75 7.21
C ALA A 165 15.82 -1.76 8.36
N ASN A 166 16.81 -1.77 9.29
CA ASN A 166 17.27 -3.05 9.94
C ASN A 166 17.64 -3.18 11.51
N ASN A 167 17.41 -4.34 12.26
CA ASN A 167 17.29 -5.00 13.66
C ASN A 167 18.30 -4.92 14.78
N GLY A 168 19.57 -5.23 14.55
CA GLY A 168 20.41 -5.58 15.69
C GLY A 168 21.10 -4.36 16.25
N ASP A 169 21.50 -3.45 15.34
CA ASP A 169 22.53 -2.46 15.64
C ASP A 169 22.15 -0.99 15.50
N ASN A 170 20.87 -0.67 15.32
CA ASN A 170 20.30 0.68 15.34
C ASN A 170 20.49 1.43 14.03
N THR A 171 19.87 0.96 12.93
CA THR A 171 20.28 1.31 11.56
C THR A 171 19.30 1.05 10.34
N ILE A 172 19.40 1.88 9.28
CA ILE A 172 18.69 2.04 7.95
C ILE A 172 19.79 2.11 6.89
N SER A 173 19.61 2.64 5.71
CA SER A 173 20.66 2.84 4.71
C SER A 173 20.32 3.87 3.59
N ILE A 174 20.92 3.86 2.37
CA ILE A 174 20.41 4.35 1.04
C ILE A 174 21.15 3.64 -0.16
N LEU A 175 20.86 2.36 -0.52
CA LEU A 175 21.61 1.46 -1.49
C LEU A 175 21.91 1.72 -3.02
N LEU A 176 21.71 2.91 -3.59
CA LEU A 176 22.05 3.37 -4.97
C LEU A 176 22.63 2.38 -5.99
N GLY A 177 21.91 2.16 -7.08
CA GLY A 177 22.37 1.53 -8.33
C GLY A 177 23.33 2.29 -9.25
N ASN A 178 23.45 1.80 -10.50
CA ASN A 178 24.24 2.41 -11.59
C ASN A 178 23.68 2.12 -13.02
N ARG A 179 22.36 2.17 -13.27
CA ARG A 179 21.75 1.92 -14.60
C ARG A 179 22.26 0.66 -15.35
N TYR A 180 22.56 -0.49 -14.70
CA TYR A 180 22.81 -1.77 -15.44
C TYR A 180 22.50 -3.15 -14.86
N GLY A 181 22.90 -3.42 -13.62
CA GLY A 181 23.55 -4.73 -13.42
C GLY A 181 24.48 -4.85 -12.22
N THR A 182 24.97 -3.72 -11.71
CA THR A 182 25.56 -3.57 -10.36
C THR A 182 25.21 -2.19 -9.73
N PHE A 183 25.14 -2.07 -8.40
CA PHE A 183 24.74 -0.91 -7.55
C PHE A 183 26.04 -0.48 -6.80
N GLN A 184 26.01 0.20 -5.63
CA GLN A 184 27.26 0.62 -4.93
C GLN A 184 27.39 0.11 -3.43
N THR A 185 27.90 0.85 -2.40
CA THR A 185 28.18 0.29 -1.02
C THR A 185 28.19 1.26 0.22
N GLN A 186 27.67 0.78 1.38
CA GLN A 186 27.70 1.22 2.83
C GLN A 186 27.89 2.69 3.39
N LEU A 187 27.00 3.70 3.21
CA LEU A 187 27.12 5.07 3.82
C LEU A 187 26.56 5.36 5.28
N ILE A 188 26.91 4.56 6.30
CA ILE A 188 26.35 4.50 7.70
C ILE A 188 26.13 5.82 8.49
N TYR A 189 25.05 5.86 9.32
CA TYR A 189 24.59 6.91 10.28
C TYR A 189 24.13 6.31 11.65
N ARG A 190 23.02 6.72 12.35
CA ARG A 190 22.31 6.04 13.53
C ARG A 190 21.05 6.74 14.13
N THR A 191 20.25 5.99 14.94
CA THR A 191 19.29 6.44 16.01
C THR A 191 19.63 5.88 17.42
N SER A 192 18.79 5.05 18.08
CA SER A 192 18.75 4.84 19.56
C SER A 192 18.47 3.43 20.17
N VAL A 193 17.40 2.65 19.86
CA VAL A 193 17.00 1.39 20.57
C VAL A 193 16.60 0.07 19.81
N SER A 194 15.55 -0.16 18.95
CA SER A 194 15.15 -1.54 18.33
C SER A 194 14.17 -1.80 17.07
N PRO A 195 13.79 -0.89 16.10
CA PRO A 195 13.36 -1.02 14.61
C PRO A 195 12.17 -1.49 13.55
N GLN A 196 11.18 -2.38 13.49
CA GLN A 196 10.10 -2.58 12.39
C GLN A 196 9.45 -1.70 11.12
N SER A 197 9.68 -0.61 10.25
CA SER A 197 8.92 -0.24 8.88
C SER A 197 9.55 0.19 7.38
N VAL A 198 8.95 0.76 6.22
CA VAL A 198 9.57 1.49 4.94
C VAL A 198 8.96 2.64 3.86
N THR A 199 7.73 3.25 3.66
CA THR A 199 7.18 4.58 2.94
C THR A 199 7.59 5.34 1.56
N THR A 200 6.80 6.37 1.06
CA THR A 200 6.87 7.63 0.14
C THR A 200 5.66 8.66 0.29
N GLY A 201 5.55 9.86 -0.36
CA GLY A 201 4.46 10.92 -0.31
C GLY A 201 4.89 12.38 -0.71
N ASP A 202 4.16 13.50 -0.42
CA ASP A 202 4.59 14.94 -0.64
C ASP A 202 4.65 16.00 0.56
N PHE A 203 5.46 15.82 1.63
CA PHE A 203 5.53 16.44 3.00
C PHE A 203 5.63 17.93 2.96
N ASN A 204 6.01 18.43 1.81
CA ASN A 204 6.65 19.70 1.66
C ASN A 204 6.68 20.30 0.21
N GLY A 205 6.10 19.72 -0.85
CA GLY A 205 5.90 20.22 -2.25
C GLY A 205 6.97 20.04 -3.37
N ASP A 206 8.08 19.27 -3.23
CA ASP A 206 9.34 19.23 -4.10
C ASP A 206 9.78 17.93 -4.66
N ASN A 207 9.10 16.84 -4.34
CA ASN A 207 9.18 15.74 -5.25
C ASN A 207 10.68 15.28 -5.24
N ARG A 208 11.14 14.70 -4.12
CA ARG A 208 12.54 14.30 -3.78
C ARG A 208 12.64 12.94 -3.03
N ALA A 209 12.95 12.73 -1.72
CA ALA A 209 12.92 11.35 -1.06
C ALA A 209 13.08 11.21 0.48
N ASP A 210 12.09 11.55 1.30
CA ASP A 210 12.11 11.67 2.75
C ASP A 210 11.51 10.51 3.63
N LEU A 211 12.12 9.31 3.82
CA LEU A 211 11.84 8.18 4.81
C LEU A 211 10.77 8.30 6.02
N ALA A 212 10.45 7.38 6.94
CA ALA A 212 9.38 7.60 7.99
C ALA A 212 9.40 6.69 9.19
N VAL A 213 10.54 6.17 9.60
CA VAL A 213 10.76 5.18 10.68
C VAL A 213 10.02 5.44 12.05
N THR A 214 8.99 4.74 12.80
CA THR A 214 8.19 4.70 14.21
C THR A 214 8.69 3.62 15.26
N ASN A 215 8.38 3.20 16.54
CA ASN A 215 9.15 2.04 17.20
C ASN A 215 8.70 1.14 18.48
N ILE A 216 9.46 0.23 19.26
CA ILE A 216 9.28 -0.77 20.48
C ILE A 216 9.69 -0.42 21.94
N GLY A 217 10.23 0.75 22.27
CA GLY A 217 10.69 1.10 23.61
C GLY A 217 10.66 2.58 24.07
N ASP A 218 10.24 3.59 23.30
CA ASP A 218 10.18 5.02 23.75
C ASP A 218 9.01 5.99 23.34
N ASP A 219 7.88 5.55 22.82
CA ASP A 219 6.74 6.21 22.12
C ASP A 219 6.99 7.39 21.04
N THR A 220 7.35 7.20 19.70
CA THR A 220 8.06 8.15 18.72
C THR A 220 7.69 8.41 17.07
N VAL A 221 8.00 9.56 16.37
CA VAL A 221 7.63 10.18 15.01
C VAL A 221 8.85 10.79 14.23
N SER A 222 10.07 10.18 14.20
CA SER A 222 11.35 10.48 13.48
C SER A 222 11.51 11.52 12.33
N ILE A 223 10.66 12.49 12.01
CA ILE A 223 10.83 13.25 10.75
C ILE A 223 12.25 13.83 10.54
N LEU A 224 13.00 13.22 9.58
CA LEU A 224 14.24 13.67 8.93
C LEU A 224 13.81 14.62 7.78
N LEU A 225 14.74 15.08 6.92
CA LEU A 225 14.47 15.61 5.55
C LEU A 225 15.74 15.40 4.67
N GLY A 226 15.85 15.97 3.45
CA GLY A 226 17.07 15.87 2.59
C GLY A 226 17.38 16.95 1.47
N LYS A 227 18.03 16.64 0.30
CA LYS A 227 18.82 17.64 -0.54
C LYS A 227 18.75 17.67 -2.10
N GLY A 228 19.51 16.79 -2.79
CA GLY A 228 20.11 16.99 -4.12
C GLY A 228 21.08 15.92 -4.73
N ASN A 229 21.62 14.88 -4.04
CA ASN A 229 22.88 14.94 -3.27
C ASN A 229 23.51 13.70 -2.48
N GLY A 230 23.21 13.43 -1.17
CA GLY A 230 24.19 13.14 0.01
C GLY A 230 23.93 12.15 1.26
N THR A 231 23.75 12.60 2.56
CA THR A 231 23.21 11.83 3.80
C THR A 231 22.20 12.45 4.95
N PHE A 232 20.90 12.94 4.79
CA PHE A 232 19.73 13.35 5.76
C PHE A 232 19.34 14.81 6.39
N ARG A 233 18.59 15.14 7.51
CA ARG A 233 18.49 16.58 8.12
C ARG A 233 19.05 16.90 9.63
N THR A 234 18.40 16.90 10.85
CA THR A 234 18.94 16.95 12.32
C THR A 234 18.04 16.41 13.58
N GLN A 235 18.18 15.17 14.15
CA GLN A 235 17.16 14.29 14.91
C GLN A 235 16.10 14.90 15.93
N MET A 236 14.80 15.14 15.58
CA MET A 236 13.79 16.11 16.19
C MET A 236 12.48 15.66 16.98
N LYS A 237 12.22 15.58 18.34
CA LYS A 237 11.15 14.70 19.09
C LYS A 237 9.85 15.22 19.95
N TYR A 238 8.49 15.05 19.62
CA TYR A 238 7.17 14.97 20.48
C TYR A 238 5.88 14.11 19.93
N THR A 239 4.89 13.51 20.72
CA THR A 239 4.35 12.02 20.88
C THR A 239 2.90 11.40 20.56
N THR A 240 2.71 10.05 20.24
CA THR A 240 1.46 9.13 20.36
C THR A 240 1.30 8.51 21.78
N GLY A 241 0.33 7.61 22.03
CA GLY A 241 0.44 6.57 23.06
C GLY A 241 1.39 5.43 22.70
N SER A 242 1.08 4.17 23.02
CA SER A 242 2.08 3.10 23.09
C SER A 242 2.05 2.19 21.89
N SER A 243 2.96 1.23 21.86
CA SER A 243 3.18 0.02 21.04
C SER A 243 3.37 -0.12 19.44
N PRO A 244 3.39 0.80 18.43
CA PRO A 244 4.02 0.75 17.03
C PRO A 244 3.58 -0.22 15.81
N PHE A 245 3.11 0.06 14.53
CA PHE A 245 2.96 -0.75 13.20
C PHE A 245 2.79 0.04 11.76
N SER A 246 1.68 -0.03 10.94
CA SER A 246 1.32 0.32 9.49
C SER A 246 1.18 1.74 8.87
N ALA A 247 0.30 2.22 7.86
CA ALA A 247 0.25 3.61 7.11
C ALA A 247 -0.15 3.96 5.50
N THR A 248 -0.67 5.11 4.85
CA THR A 248 -1.09 5.53 3.37
C THR A 248 -1.78 6.98 3.03
N GLU A 249 -2.26 7.47 1.82
CA GLU A 249 -2.60 8.94 1.46
C GLU A 249 -3.54 9.42 0.17
N GLY A 250 -4.29 10.60 -0.05
CA GLY A 250 -5.01 11.00 -1.40
C GLY A 250 -5.96 12.32 -1.78
N ASP A 251 -5.49 13.48 -2.41
CA ASP A 251 -5.95 14.97 -2.59
C ASP A 251 -5.87 16.36 -1.65
N PHE A 252 -5.49 16.59 -0.34
CA PHE A 252 -5.80 17.53 0.87
C PHE A 252 -6.07 19.08 0.90
N ASN A 253 -5.55 19.80 1.92
CA ASN A 253 -6.42 20.59 2.81
C ASN A 253 -6.82 22.04 2.46
N GLY A 254 -6.41 22.57 1.30
CA GLY A 254 -6.84 23.88 0.79
C GLY A 254 -5.96 25.08 1.18
N ASP A 255 -4.79 24.84 1.78
CA ASP A 255 -3.59 24.72 0.92
C ASP A 255 -2.86 23.44 1.34
N ASN A 256 -2.35 22.61 0.44
CA ASN A 256 -2.21 21.16 0.76
C ASN A 256 -0.99 20.72 1.53
N ARG A 257 -0.89 19.44 1.91
CA ARG A 257 -0.27 19.09 3.18
C ARG A 257 0.74 17.93 3.16
N THR A 258 0.45 16.81 3.85
CA THR A 258 0.98 15.40 3.77
C THR A 258 0.57 14.44 4.92
N ASP A 259 -0.67 14.09 5.17
CA ASP A 259 -1.09 13.50 6.44
C ASP A 259 -1.20 11.99 6.76
N LEU A 260 -0.30 11.50 7.66
CA LEU A 260 -0.24 10.19 8.41
C LEU A 260 -1.57 9.32 8.71
N ALA A 261 -1.48 8.26 9.54
CA ALA A 261 -2.53 7.51 10.26
C ALA A 261 -1.89 6.60 11.32
N VAL A 262 -0.98 7.15 12.13
CA VAL A 262 -0.20 6.47 13.16
C VAL A 262 -1.07 5.67 14.19
N THR A 263 -1.45 4.35 14.12
CA THR A 263 -2.29 3.52 15.09
C THR A 263 -1.69 3.15 16.47
N ASN A 264 -1.90 2.02 17.24
CA ASN A 264 -1.26 1.68 18.57
C ASN A 264 -1.85 0.44 19.47
N THR A 265 -2.22 -0.87 19.26
CA THR A 265 -2.63 -1.89 20.37
C THR A 265 -3.46 -1.54 21.59
N GLY A 266 -2.83 -1.70 22.74
CA GLY A 266 -3.31 -2.48 23.87
C GLY A 266 -4.36 -1.76 24.70
N ASN A 267 -4.97 -0.73 24.14
CA ASN A 267 -6.02 0.11 24.69
C ASN A 267 -7.10 0.53 23.68
N ASN A 268 -6.85 0.48 22.37
CA ASN A 268 -7.80 0.77 21.30
C ASN A 268 -7.99 2.32 20.80
N THR A 269 -7.00 3.30 20.64
CA THR A 269 -6.86 4.72 19.90
C THR A 269 -6.88 4.88 18.23
N VAL A 270 -7.08 6.03 17.45
CA VAL A 270 -7.50 6.30 15.95
C VAL A 270 -7.28 7.70 15.20
N SER A 271 -6.39 8.61 15.60
CA SER A 271 -6.11 10.06 15.28
C SER A 271 -6.17 10.96 13.99
N ILE A 272 -5.59 12.22 14.05
CA ILE A 272 -5.46 13.32 13.01
C ILE A 272 -4.25 14.37 13.11
N LEU A 273 -2.94 14.10 12.97
CA LEU A 273 -1.81 15.08 13.29
C LEU A 273 -1.70 16.54 12.62
N LEU A 274 -2.71 17.14 11.95
CA LEU A 274 -2.94 18.62 11.70
C LEU A 274 -1.85 19.64 11.18
N GLY A 275 -1.05 19.36 10.14
CA GLY A 275 -0.15 20.29 9.40
C GLY A 275 -0.67 21.50 8.60
N ASN A 276 0.28 22.29 8.06
CA ASN A 276 0.17 23.75 7.75
C ASN A 276 1.51 24.55 7.44
N GLY A 277 2.01 24.78 6.21
CA GLY A 277 3.34 25.44 6.04
C GLY A 277 4.27 24.97 4.90
N ASN A 278 5.41 24.23 5.03
CA ASN A 278 6.27 23.70 6.14
C ASN A 278 6.40 22.13 6.50
N GLY A 279 6.90 21.73 7.71
CA GLY A 279 7.27 20.41 8.44
C GLY A 279 8.39 20.11 9.66
N THR A 280 8.62 20.26 11.08
CA THR A 280 8.36 20.81 12.58
C THR A 280 7.05 21.27 13.49
N PHE A 281 6.68 20.74 14.72
CA PHE A 281 5.29 20.30 15.18
C PHE A 281 4.49 20.68 16.56
N GLN A 282 3.15 20.34 16.80
CA GLN A 282 2.24 20.35 18.08
C GLN A 282 1.11 19.19 18.34
N SER A 283 0.30 19.04 19.46
CA SER A 283 -0.26 17.75 20.16
C SER A 283 -1.81 17.19 20.20
N GLN A 284 -2.20 16.08 20.96
CA GLN A 284 -3.30 15.00 20.76
C GLN A 284 -4.65 14.70 21.62
N VAL A 285 -5.77 13.96 21.19
CA VAL A 285 -7.13 13.49 21.86
C VAL A 285 -7.96 12.23 21.20
N SER A 286 -8.97 11.40 21.73
CA SER A 286 -9.44 9.94 21.34
C SER A 286 -10.94 9.41 20.87
N TYR A 287 -11.19 8.28 20.04
CA TYR A 287 -12.43 7.76 19.19
C TYR A 287 -12.64 6.22 18.51
N THR A 288 -13.20 5.09 19.09
CA THR A 288 -12.97 3.52 19.02
C THR A 288 -13.43 2.41 17.96
N THR A 289 -12.70 1.24 17.84
CA THR A 289 -13.14 -0.22 17.59
C THR A 289 -13.26 -1.14 18.83
N GLY A 290 -12.23 -1.94 19.12
CA GLY A 290 -12.29 -3.42 19.24
C GLY A 290 -10.88 -4.02 19.26
N ASN A 291 -10.43 -4.86 18.31
CA ASN A 291 -9.13 -5.52 18.44
C ASN A 291 -8.37 -5.77 17.08
N SER A 292 -7.60 -4.78 16.55
CA SER A 292 -6.13 -4.91 16.30
C SER A 292 -5.21 -4.12 15.26
N PRO A 293 -5.26 -2.84 14.73
CA PRO A 293 -4.86 -2.35 13.36
C PRO A 293 -3.67 -2.80 12.43
N TYR A 294 -3.20 -4.04 12.31
CA TYR A 294 -2.57 -4.63 11.08
C TYR A 294 -2.54 -3.92 9.62
N SER A 295 -2.98 -2.69 9.21
CA SER A 295 -2.58 -2.01 7.90
C SER A 295 -2.67 -0.46 7.60
N VAL A 296 -3.08 0.06 6.41
CA VAL A 296 -3.91 1.27 5.99
C VAL A 296 -3.77 1.44 4.42
N THR A 297 -4.49 2.28 3.65
CA THR A 297 -4.58 2.26 2.14
C THR A 297 -5.12 3.60 1.48
N THR A 298 -5.74 3.78 0.26
CA THR A 298 -6.80 4.83 0.00
C THR A 298 -8.30 4.51 -0.37
N GLY A 299 -9.14 5.34 -1.10
CA GLY A 299 -10.65 5.19 -1.30
C GLY A 299 -11.71 6.39 -1.14
N ASP A 300 -13.03 6.28 -0.72
CA ASP A 300 -14.13 7.35 -0.53
C ASP A 300 -15.63 6.92 -0.31
N PHE A 301 -16.01 6.01 0.59
CA PHE A 301 -17.36 5.37 0.55
C PHE A 301 -18.64 6.17 0.91
N ASN A 302 -18.79 7.50 0.90
CA ASN A 302 -20.13 8.06 1.27
C ASN A 302 -20.89 9.10 0.44
N ASP A 303 -20.43 9.43 -0.75
CA ASP A 303 -21.10 10.16 -1.86
C ASP A 303 -21.22 11.63 -1.41
N ASP A 304 -20.22 12.07 -0.63
CA ASP A 304 -20.10 13.39 -0.02
C ASP A 304 -18.80 14.14 -0.38
N ASN A 305 -18.07 13.63 -1.40
CA ASN A 305 -16.85 14.12 -2.05
C ASN A 305 -15.68 14.21 -1.08
N ARG A 306 -15.30 13.13 -0.38
CA ARG A 306 -14.67 13.17 0.94
C ARG A 306 -13.79 11.97 1.30
N THR A 307 -12.86 12.25 2.22
CA THR A 307 -11.56 11.56 2.40
C THR A 307 -11.51 10.76 3.66
N ASP A 308 -11.42 9.47 3.48
CA ASP A 308 -11.85 8.48 4.42
C ASP A 308 -10.79 7.40 4.82
N LEU A 309 -11.02 6.20 5.41
CA LEU A 309 -9.96 5.19 5.70
C LEU A 309 -10.48 3.74 5.48
N ALA A 310 -9.78 2.72 6.01
CA ALA A 310 -10.35 1.48 6.57
C ALA A 310 -9.49 0.93 7.74
N VAL A 311 -9.46 -0.40 8.08
CA VAL A 311 -8.91 -1.18 9.30
C VAL A 311 -9.22 -2.80 9.42
N ALA A 312 -8.63 -3.87 8.74
CA ALA A 312 -8.77 -5.43 8.69
C ALA A 312 -8.53 -6.30 10.03
N ASN A 313 -8.82 -7.58 10.59
CA ASN A 313 -8.40 -8.19 11.99
C ASN A 313 -7.94 -9.79 12.28
N LEU A 314 -7.76 -10.39 13.56
CA LEU A 314 -7.37 -11.85 14.02
C LEU A 314 -8.22 -12.64 15.03
N GLN A 315 -8.41 -12.15 16.26
CA GLN A 315 -8.78 -13.00 17.41
C GLN A 315 -10.31 -13.08 17.65
N ASP A 316 -11.19 -12.60 16.73
CA ASP A 316 -12.65 -12.90 16.72
C ASP A 316 -13.46 -12.74 15.39
N THR A 317 -14.25 -11.70 15.10
CA THR A 317 -15.44 -11.78 14.21
C THR A 317 -16.07 -10.45 13.66
N THR A 318 -15.37 -9.42 13.12
CA THR A 318 -16.01 -8.11 12.65
C THR A 318 -15.49 -7.51 11.22
N VAL A 319 -15.62 -6.23 10.70
CA VAL A 319 -14.93 -5.31 9.60
C VAL A 319 -15.32 -3.81 9.52
N SER A 320 -14.65 -2.84 10.15
CA SER A 320 -15.22 -1.50 10.49
C SER A 320 -15.37 -0.12 9.74
N ILE A 321 -16.36 0.26 8.90
CA ILE A 321 -16.53 1.71 8.40
C ILE A 321 -16.44 2.86 9.45
N LEU A 322 -15.47 3.77 9.44
CA LEU A 322 -15.53 5.03 10.19
C LEU A 322 -16.18 6.28 9.49
N PHE A 323 -17.42 6.26 8.88
CA PHE A 323 -18.36 7.30 8.23
C PHE A 323 -17.94 8.84 7.97
N GLY A 324 -18.53 9.81 7.20
CA GLY A 324 -17.89 11.20 6.97
C GLY A 324 -18.37 12.61 7.55
N ASN A 325 -17.54 13.49 8.19
CA ASN A 325 -17.85 14.82 8.87
C ASN A 325 -17.69 16.17 8.07
N GLY A 326 -16.64 17.04 8.09
CA GLY A 326 -15.42 17.19 8.93
C GLY A 326 -14.53 18.45 8.68
N ASP A 327 -13.32 18.46 9.29
CA ASP A 327 -12.64 19.62 9.94
C ASP A 327 -11.39 19.32 10.85
N GLY A 328 -10.85 18.10 10.84
CA GLY A 328 -9.99 17.54 11.88
C GLY A 328 -10.61 16.38 12.69
N THR A 329 -11.95 16.27 12.86
CA THR A 329 -12.67 15.37 13.80
C THR A 329 -13.65 14.28 13.29
N PHE A 330 -13.93 13.25 14.12
CA PHE A 330 -14.53 11.93 13.78
C PHE A 330 -15.88 11.50 14.54
N GLN A 331 -16.71 10.50 14.12
CA GLN A 331 -18.01 9.98 14.75
C GLN A 331 -18.04 8.52 15.35
N HIS A 332 -18.75 7.47 14.79
CA HIS A 332 -18.96 6.11 15.42
C HIS A 332 -19.59 4.87 14.65
N GLN A 333 -19.43 3.68 15.29
CA GLN A 333 -19.25 2.25 14.88
C GLN A 333 -20.47 1.25 14.82
N VAL A 334 -20.61 0.36 13.79
CA VAL A 334 -21.71 -0.65 13.42
C VAL A 334 -21.35 -1.97 12.58
N GLN A 335 -21.66 -3.27 12.87
CA GLN A 335 -20.91 -4.53 12.42
C GLN A 335 -21.58 -5.65 11.46
N TYR A 336 -20.88 -6.47 10.56
CA TYR A 336 -21.46 -7.38 9.43
C TYR A 336 -20.63 -8.28 8.35
N THR A 337 -20.53 -9.62 8.47
CA THR A 337 -19.70 -10.74 7.85
C THR A 337 -18.79 -10.80 6.56
N THR A 338 -17.63 -11.52 6.70
CA THR A 338 -16.94 -12.42 5.72
C THR A 338 -16.42 -13.86 6.14
N GLY A 339 -16.50 -14.39 7.38
CA GLY A 339 -15.84 -15.68 7.87
C GLY A 339 -15.51 -15.88 9.43
N ASN A 340 -14.24 -15.88 9.95
CA ASN A 340 -13.65 -15.03 11.08
C ASN A 340 -12.78 -13.63 10.84
N ALA A 341 -11.47 -13.52 10.29
CA ALA A 341 -10.30 -12.67 9.57
C ALA A 341 -9.89 -11.12 9.39
N PRO A 342 -9.28 -10.75 8.23
CA PRO A 342 -8.44 -9.61 7.75
C PRO A 342 -6.99 -9.15 8.09
N CYS A 343 -6.09 -9.28 7.07
CA CYS A 343 -4.69 -8.88 6.99
C CYS A 343 -4.29 -7.93 5.89
N SER A 344 -4.88 -8.11 4.74
CA SER A 344 -4.64 -7.25 3.63
C SER A 344 -5.72 -6.22 3.49
N VAL A 345 -5.74 -5.64 2.31
CA VAL A 345 -6.67 -4.64 1.85
C VAL A 345 -6.57 -4.59 0.31
N ALA A 346 -7.09 -3.60 -0.40
CA ALA A 346 -6.77 -3.08 -1.72
C ALA A 346 -7.55 -1.77 -1.88
N THR A 347 -7.68 -1.22 -3.08
CA THR A 347 -8.67 -0.19 -3.44
C THR A 347 -8.77 -0.29 -4.96
N ALA A 348 -9.64 -1.15 -5.51
CA ALA A 348 -9.88 -1.53 -6.92
C ALA A 348 -11.24 -2.21 -7.46
N ASP A 349 -12.35 -1.62 -7.96
CA ASP A 349 -12.70 -1.39 -9.40
C ASP A 349 -14.07 -1.89 -9.99
N PHE A 350 -15.10 -2.42 -9.31
CA PHE A 350 -15.99 -3.45 -9.94
C PHE A 350 -16.95 -3.23 -11.17
N ASN A 351 -18.28 -3.46 -11.06
CA ASN A 351 -19.09 -4.07 -12.15
C ASN A 351 -19.01 -3.36 -13.51
N GLY A 352 -19.10 -2.04 -13.45
CA GLY A 352 -19.55 -1.11 -14.47
C GLY A 352 -20.14 0.22 -13.95
N ASP A 353 -20.11 0.54 -12.64
CA ASP A 353 -20.83 1.64 -11.98
C ASP A 353 -20.09 2.78 -11.17
N HIS A 354 -18.75 2.88 -11.07
CA HIS A 354 -17.95 4.08 -10.63
C HIS A 354 -18.02 4.57 -9.14
N ARG A 355 -17.79 3.72 -8.11
CA ARG A 355 -18.22 3.90 -6.70
C ARG A 355 -17.68 2.99 -5.55
N ALA A 356 -16.41 3.07 -5.15
CA ALA A 356 -15.74 1.90 -4.58
C ALA A 356 -16.18 0.92 -3.48
N ASP A 357 -15.40 -0.17 -3.41
CA ASP A 357 -15.57 -1.49 -2.84
C ASP A 357 -14.54 -1.82 -1.77
N LEU A 358 -14.81 -2.92 -1.07
CA LEU A 358 -13.81 -3.66 -0.31
C LEU A 358 -13.29 -4.85 -1.18
N ALA A 359 -12.57 -5.85 -0.68
CA ALA A 359 -12.30 -7.19 -1.30
C ALA A 359 -11.66 -7.99 -0.15
N VAL A 360 -11.95 -9.26 0.20
CA VAL A 360 -11.65 -9.69 1.59
C VAL A 360 -10.93 -11.05 1.82
N ALA A 361 -9.75 -11.27 1.25
CA ALA A 361 -8.98 -12.54 1.22
C ALA A 361 -8.53 -13.28 2.53
N ASN A 362 -9.45 -13.66 3.43
CA ASN A 362 -9.37 -14.51 4.65
C ASN A 362 -8.25 -15.61 4.86
N SER A 363 -8.13 -16.22 6.06
CA SER A 363 -6.92 -16.98 6.55
C SER A 363 -7.16 -18.26 7.34
N GLU A 364 -7.24 -18.28 8.68
CA GLU A 364 -7.86 -19.33 9.48
C GLU A 364 -9.36 -19.44 9.23
N GLN A 365 -9.70 -19.74 7.97
CA GLN A 365 -11.06 -20.09 7.54
C GLN A 365 -11.19 -20.77 6.16
N ASN A 366 -10.41 -20.39 5.15
CA ASN A 366 -10.32 -21.05 3.84
C ASN A 366 -11.43 -20.87 2.73
N THR A 367 -11.57 -19.72 2.01
CA THR A 367 -12.77 -19.41 1.13
C THR A 367 -12.79 -18.40 -0.15
N VAL A 368 -11.78 -17.84 -0.85
CA VAL A 368 -11.83 -16.73 -1.93
C VAL A 368 -12.94 -15.68 -2.23
N GLY A 369 -14.28 -15.80 -2.20
CA GLY A 369 -15.14 -14.84 -2.98
C GLY A 369 -16.15 -13.90 -2.30
N ILE A 370 -17.21 -13.55 -3.04
CA ILE A 370 -17.47 -12.16 -3.53
C ILE A 370 -18.55 -11.31 -2.82
N LEU A 371 -18.33 -9.98 -2.73
CA LEU A 371 -18.98 -8.99 -1.83
C LEU A 371 -19.35 -7.58 -2.48
N LEU A 372 -20.14 -7.53 -3.56
CA LEU A 372 -20.76 -6.31 -4.20
C LEU A 372 -20.69 -4.98 -3.38
N SER A 373 -19.93 -3.93 -3.68
CA SER A 373 -20.12 -2.63 -2.97
C SER A 373 -21.39 -1.87 -3.33
N ASN A 374 -21.48 -0.60 -2.90
CA ASN A 374 -22.50 0.45 -3.03
C ASN A 374 -22.31 1.45 -1.87
N GLY A 375 -21.18 2.17 -1.82
CA GLY A 375 -20.57 2.66 -0.57
C GLY A 375 -21.43 3.31 0.55
N LYS A 376 -21.10 2.95 1.82
CA LYS A 376 -21.30 3.65 3.11
C LYS A 376 -21.60 2.83 4.36
N GLY A 377 -22.54 1.87 4.31
CA GLY A 377 -23.15 1.36 5.54
C GLY A 377 -24.19 0.21 5.53
N ILE A 378 -24.35 -0.58 4.47
CA ILE A 378 -25.20 -1.80 4.43
C ILE A 378 -24.43 -3.05 3.97
N PHE A 379 -23.29 -2.87 3.27
CA PHE A 379 -22.23 -3.82 2.83
C PHE A 379 -22.54 -5.28 3.36
N GLN A 380 -23.09 -6.15 2.48
CA GLN A 380 -24.05 -7.29 2.64
C GLN A 380 -23.49 -8.75 2.96
N SER A 381 -23.32 -9.84 2.10
CA SER A 381 -22.25 -10.96 2.18
C SER A 381 -22.05 -12.10 1.07
N GLN A 382 -20.88 -12.27 0.34
CA GLN A 382 -19.82 -13.40 0.22
C GLN A 382 -19.26 -14.61 -0.82
N ILE A 383 -19.70 -15.27 -2.02
CA ILE A 383 -19.79 -16.71 -2.88
C ILE A 383 -19.92 -18.44 -2.61
N THR A 384 -19.21 -19.58 -2.02
CA THR A 384 -17.93 -20.17 -1.13
C THR A 384 -16.17 -20.25 -1.25
N TYR A 385 -15.05 -19.99 -2.19
CA TYR A 385 -14.37 -20.38 -3.68
C TYR A 385 -13.68 -21.77 -4.45
N HIS A 386 -12.86 -22.93 -4.24
CA HIS A 386 -12.10 -23.99 -3.29
C HIS A 386 -10.53 -24.04 -2.63
N THR A 387 -9.83 -23.18 -1.77
CA THR A 387 -8.28 -22.96 -1.67
C THR A 387 -7.36 -23.64 -0.61
N GLY A 388 -6.03 -23.37 -0.74
CA GLY A 388 -4.98 -23.24 0.29
C GLY A 388 -4.12 -21.94 0.22
N MET A 389 -3.08 -21.64 1.00
CA MET A 389 -2.67 -21.96 2.36
C MET A 389 -1.83 -20.74 2.97
N LEU A 390 -2.31 -20.21 4.11
CA LEU A 390 -1.94 -19.22 5.16
C LEU A 390 -1.55 -17.79 4.60
N PRO A 391 -2.33 -17.32 3.58
CA PRO A 391 -2.36 -16.05 2.87
C PRO A 391 -1.35 -14.92 3.07
N GLN A 392 -1.88 -13.68 3.16
CA GLN A 392 -1.39 -12.55 3.95
C GLN A 392 -0.95 -11.17 3.29
N SER A 393 -1.10 -10.85 1.99
CA SER A 393 -1.19 -9.49 1.37
C SER A 393 -1.70 -9.41 -0.11
N VAL A 394 -1.81 -8.23 -0.72
CA VAL A 394 -2.23 -7.95 -2.10
C VAL A 394 -1.60 -6.64 -2.70
N ILE A 395 -1.90 -6.17 -3.94
CA ILE A 395 -2.31 -4.77 -4.39
C ILE A 395 -3.34 -4.89 -5.52
N THR A 396 -3.61 -3.91 -6.38
CA THR A 396 -4.24 -4.11 -7.69
C THR A 396 -3.75 -3.08 -8.78
N GLY A 397 -4.23 -3.11 -10.02
CA GLY A 397 -3.99 -2.09 -11.09
C GLY A 397 -4.00 -2.67 -12.54
N ASP A 398 -3.95 -1.88 -13.61
CA ASP A 398 -4.50 -2.34 -14.91
C ASP A 398 -3.56 -3.20 -15.78
N PHE A 399 -3.66 -4.54 -15.65
CA PHE A 399 -2.67 -5.60 -15.90
C PHE A 399 -2.99 -7.01 -16.74
N ASN A 400 -4.04 -7.24 -17.63
CA ASN A 400 -4.51 -8.19 -18.76
C ASN A 400 -5.62 -7.73 -19.83
N GLY A 401 -5.39 -6.72 -20.66
CA GLY A 401 -6.02 -6.39 -21.95
C GLY A 401 -7.25 -5.46 -22.04
N ASP A 402 -8.09 -5.30 -21.01
CA ASP A 402 -9.42 -4.65 -21.13
C ASP A 402 -9.88 -3.64 -20.05
N HIS A 403 -8.94 -2.92 -19.41
CA HIS A 403 -9.23 -1.74 -18.57
C HIS A 403 -10.26 -2.01 -17.49
N ARG A 404 -9.94 -3.08 -16.81
CA ARG A 404 -10.32 -3.46 -15.47
C ARG A 404 -8.95 -3.69 -14.91
N PRO A 405 -8.61 -3.21 -13.74
CA PRO A 405 -7.73 -4.07 -13.01
C PRO A 405 -8.45 -5.34 -12.64
N ASP A 406 -7.63 -6.21 -12.11
CA ASP A 406 -7.97 -7.45 -11.51
C ASP A 406 -7.25 -7.53 -10.16
N LEU A 407 -6.95 -8.69 -9.58
CA LEU A 407 -6.44 -8.69 -8.21
C LEU A 407 -5.30 -9.62 -7.92
N ALA A 408 -4.90 -9.65 -6.63
CA ALA A 408 -4.46 -10.82 -5.89
C ALA A 408 -3.79 -10.56 -4.51
N VAL A 409 -3.83 -11.24 -3.34
CA VAL A 409 -4.40 -12.47 -2.71
C VAL A 409 -3.35 -13.53 -2.28
N ALA A 410 -2.42 -13.12 -1.43
CA ALA A 410 -1.33 -13.93 -0.85
C ALA A 410 -1.62 -15.24 -0.20
N ASN A 411 -0.57 -15.98 0.22
CA ASN A 411 -0.55 -17.45 0.36
C ASN A 411 0.76 -18.11 0.84
N ASN A 412 1.24 -17.84 2.06
CA ASN A 412 2.61 -18.24 2.40
C ASN A 412 2.86 -19.79 2.82
N LEU A 413 2.00 -20.82 2.56
CA LEU A 413 2.15 -22.22 3.14
C LEU A 413 3.56 -22.92 2.74
N ASP A 414 4.21 -23.68 1.79
CA ASP A 414 4.31 -24.56 0.57
C ASP A 414 3.63 -24.34 -0.79
N ASN A 415 3.72 -23.21 -1.47
CA ASN A 415 4.75 -22.20 -1.42
C ASN A 415 4.21 -20.91 -2.08
N THR A 416 2.88 -20.73 -2.12
CA THR A 416 2.24 -20.23 -3.33
C THR A 416 1.42 -18.96 -3.32
N VAL A 417 0.66 -18.64 -4.36
CA VAL A 417 -0.13 -17.41 -4.43
C VAL A 417 -1.13 -17.48 -5.55
N SER A 418 -2.42 -17.11 -5.34
CA SER A 418 -3.57 -16.89 -6.29
C SER A 418 -3.22 -15.95 -7.51
N ILE A 419 -4.10 -15.54 -8.44
CA ILE A 419 -3.98 -14.41 -9.42
C ILE A 419 -5.40 -13.96 -9.74
N LEU A 420 -5.85 -12.77 -9.41
CA LEU A 420 -7.27 -12.47 -9.42
C LEU A 420 -7.79 -11.61 -10.57
N LEU A 421 -7.21 -11.86 -11.74
CA LEU A 421 -7.61 -11.63 -13.15
C LEU A 421 -9.15 -11.63 -13.48
N SER A 422 -9.88 -10.51 -13.77
CA SER A 422 -11.26 -10.04 -13.40
C SER A 422 -12.29 -9.81 -14.55
N ASN A 423 -13.59 -9.79 -14.21
CA ASN A 423 -14.71 -9.96 -15.15
C ASN A 423 -15.41 -8.64 -15.55
N ARG A 424 -16.46 -8.77 -16.37
CA ARG A 424 -17.50 -7.73 -16.58
C ARG A 424 -18.66 -7.78 -15.56
N ASN A 425 -18.54 -8.61 -14.53
CA ASN A 425 -19.61 -8.90 -13.55
C ASN A 425 -19.05 -9.24 -12.15
N GLY A 426 -17.75 -9.06 -11.91
CA GLY A 426 -17.14 -9.39 -10.64
C GLY A 426 -17.21 -10.83 -10.13
N ILE A 427 -17.34 -11.82 -11.02
CA ILE A 427 -17.37 -13.26 -10.69
C ILE A 427 -16.16 -13.95 -11.31
N LEU A 428 -15.55 -14.90 -10.58
CA LEU A 428 -14.16 -15.31 -10.72
C LEU A 428 -13.88 -16.85 -11.01
N GLN A 429 -13.30 -17.22 -12.19
CA GLN A 429 -12.60 -18.46 -12.73
C GLN A 429 -11.21 -19.00 -12.14
N GLY A 430 -11.04 -20.01 -11.23
CA GLY A 430 -9.96 -21.09 -11.33
C GLY A 430 -8.66 -21.21 -10.43
N GLN A 431 -7.52 -21.97 -10.80
CA GLN A 431 -6.25 -22.43 -10.04
C GLN A 431 -4.67 -22.57 -10.55
N ILE A 432 -3.83 -21.64 -11.19
CA ILE A 432 -2.39 -21.79 -11.77
C ILE A 432 -1.23 -21.89 -10.79
N THR A 433 -0.12 -21.20 -11.06
CA THR A 433 1.10 -20.87 -10.31
C THR A 433 2.42 -20.95 -11.06
N TYR A 434 3.27 -19.93 -10.87
CA TYR A 434 4.71 -20.12 -10.66
C TYR A 434 4.96 -20.36 -9.20
N ASN A 435 6.19 -20.60 -8.82
CA ASN A 435 6.74 -20.79 -7.50
C ASN A 435 8.22 -20.33 -7.56
N THR A 436 8.95 -19.85 -6.54
CA THR A 436 10.08 -18.87 -6.79
C THR A 436 11.31 -18.63 -5.81
N GLY A 437 11.21 -18.63 -4.46
CA GLY A 437 12.17 -18.50 -3.32
C GLY A 437 11.44 -18.65 -1.91
N SER A 438 12.02 -18.81 -0.68
CA SER A 438 11.18 -19.20 0.51
C SER A 438 10.71 -18.33 1.68
N PHE A 439 9.64 -18.82 2.34
CA PHE A 439 8.51 -18.14 3.02
C PHE A 439 8.22 -16.58 2.79
N PRO A 440 7.90 -16.13 1.56
CA PRO A 440 7.58 -14.76 1.09
C PRO A 440 6.26 -13.92 1.44
N TYR A 441 6.14 -12.57 1.20
CA TYR A 441 5.13 -11.70 1.91
C TYR A 441 4.73 -10.21 1.43
N SER A 442 3.74 -9.83 0.58
CA SER A 442 3.17 -8.42 0.31
C SER A 442 3.57 -7.43 -0.82
N VAL A 443 2.72 -7.02 -1.82
CA VAL A 443 3.23 -6.25 -3.00
C VAL A 443 2.39 -5.49 -4.09
N THR A 444 3.02 -4.63 -4.93
CA THR A 444 2.60 -3.35 -5.60
C THR A 444 2.86 -3.18 -7.15
N GLY A 445 2.89 -1.96 -7.76
CA GLY A 445 3.45 -1.68 -9.11
C GLY A 445 3.29 -0.28 -9.81
N GLY A 446 4.25 0.06 -10.72
CA GLY A 446 4.43 1.26 -11.62
C GLY A 446 4.53 1.00 -13.17
N ASP A 447 5.70 0.87 -13.85
CA ASP A 447 5.89 0.44 -15.30
C ASP A 447 7.41 0.22 -15.75
N PHE A 448 7.97 -1.02 -15.98
CA PHE A 448 9.48 -1.31 -16.03
C PHE A 448 10.42 -1.99 -17.16
N ASN A 449 10.28 -3.13 -17.88
CA ASN A 449 11.07 -3.61 -19.07
C ASN A 449 10.38 -3.78 -20.48
N GLY A 450 9.83 -2.77 -21.13
CA GLY A 450 9.87 -2.68 -22.60
C GLY A 450 8.74 -1.92 -23.30
N ASP A 451 7.54 -1.94 -22.71
CA ASP A 451 6.31 -1.94 -23.52
C ASP A 451 4.97 -1.44 -22.87
N ASN A 452 5.00 -0.64 -21.79
CA ASN A 452 3.84 0.06 -21.13
C ASN A 452 2.91 -0.89 -20.38
N ARG A 453 3.55 -1.59 -19.45
CA ARG A 453 3.24 -2.94 -19.07
C ARG A 453 3.82 -3.18 -17.70
N THR A 454 3.09 -3.92 -16.91
CA THR A 454 2.89 -3.45 -15.56
C THR A 454 3.25 -4.50 -14.49
N ASP A 455 4.19 -5.38 -14.84
CA ASP A 455 4.71 -6.66 -14.27
C ASP A 455 5.19 -6.76 -12.79
N LEU A 456 6.24 -7.53 -12.40
CA LEU A 456 6.23 -8.16 -11.07
C LEU A 456 7.46 -8.43 -10.17
N ALA A 457 7.07 -8.80 -8.93
CA ALA A 457 7.39 -8.17 -7.67
C ALA A 457 7.66 -8.89 -6.25
N VAL A 458 7.12 -10.06 -5.77
CA VAL A 458 7.38 -10.88 -4.50
C VAL A 458 8.59 -10.59 -3.48
N SER A 459 8.56 -10.99 -2.16
CA SER A 459 9.71 -11.02 -1.17
C SER A 459 9.68 -12.24 -0.28
N ASN A 460 10.79 -12.80 0.20
CA ASN A 460 10.98 -14.06 0.96
C ASN A 460 11.45 -13.75 2.33
N SER A 461 11.54 -14.74 3.22
CA SER A 461 12.82 -14.80 3.95
C SER A 461 13.52 -16.12 4.25
N PHE A 462 13.41 -17.12 3.38
CA PHE A 462 14.29 -18.27 3.46
C PHE A 462 15.67 -17.82 3.02
N ALA A 463 16.01 -18.15 1.80
CA ALA A 463 16.33 -17.11 0.87
C ALA A 463 17.74 -16.55 0.60
N ALA A 464 18.25 -15.65 1.40
CA ALA A 464 19.22 -14.61 1.03
C ALA A 464 18.96 -13.82 -0.28
N THR A 465 18.10 -14.30 -1.19
CA THR A 465 18.11 -14.13 -2.65
C THR A 465 16.69 -14.25 -3.29
N VAL A 466 16.42 -13.91 -4.59
CA VAL A 466 15.05 -13.52 -5.15
C VAL A 466 14.68 -13.68 -6.65
N SER A 467 13.45 -13.30 -7.15
CA SER A 467 12.35 -14.01 -7.88
C SER A 467 11.39 -13.35 -8.97
N ILE A 468 11.77 -12.57 -10.01
CA ILE A 468 10.93 -11.68 -10.93
C ILE A 468 9.94 -12.24 -11.97
N PHE A 469 8.97 -11.46 -12.46
CA PHE A 469 8.18 -11.87 -13.63
C PHE A 469 7.89 -10.71 -14.55
N LEU A 470 7.96 -10.97 -15.86
CA LEU A 470 7.90 -10.01 -16.97
C LEU A 470 7.03 -10.46 -18.18
N GLY A 471 6.85 -9.54 -19.13
CA GLY A 471 5.70 -9.17 -19.95
C GLY A 471 5.34 -9.85 -21.28
N ASN A 472 4.39 -10.81 -21.32
CA ASN A 472 3.75 -11.31 -22.56
C ASN A 472 2.57 -10.51 -23.17
N GLY A 473 1.33 -10.71 -22.67
CA GLY A 473 0.08 -10.07 -23.12
C GLY A 473 -1.15 -11.00 -23.07
N ASP A 474 -1.20 -11.89 -22.07
CA ASP A 474 -2.26 -12.91 -21.90
C ASP A 474 -2.37 -13.54 -20.49
N GLY A 475 -1.20 -13.73 -19.85
CA GLY A 475 -0.91 -14.36 -18.56
C GLY A 475 0.56 -14.82 -18.23
N THR A 476 1.68 -14.76 -19.04
CA THR A 476 3.02 -15.51 -18.82
C THR A 476 4.50 -14.86 -18.99
N PHE A 477 5.65 -15.45 -18.47
CA PHE A 477 6.98 -14.79 -18.00
C PHE A 477 8.62 -15.11 -18.15
N GLN A 478 9.39 -16.15 -18.68
CA GLN A 478 10.95 -16.30 -18.74
C GLN A 478 11.72 -17.68 -18.34
N ARG A 479 13.07 -17.80 -17.96
CA ARG A 479 13.75 -18.85 -17.01
C ARG A 479 15.07 -18.61 -16.09
N GLU A 480 15.00 -18.09 -14.81
CA GLU A 480 15.86 -18.10 -13.52
C GLU A 480 16.82 -16.98 -12.75
N VAL A 481 16.85 -15.59 -12.71
CA VAL A 481 17.96 -14.61 -12.21
C VAL A 481 18.01 -13.88 -10.82
N PRO A 482 18.41 -14.44 -9.66
CA PRO A 482 18.51 -13.63 -8.40
C PRO A 482 19.55 -12.45 -8.27
N TYR A 483 19.53 -11.47 -7.29
CA TYR A 483 20.49 -10.29 -7.06
C TYR A 483 20.58 -9.46 -5.68
N ASN A 484 21.25 -9.85 -4.58
CA ASN A 484 20.80 -9.43 -3.21
C ASN A 484 20.77 -7.97 -2.66
N SER A 485 21.07 -7.73 -1.35
CA SER A 485 20.10 -7.09 -0.40
C SER A 485 20.47 -7.15 1.15
N GLY A 486 19.52 -7.45 2.04
CA GLY A 486 19.58 -7.85 3.48
C GLY A 486 18.58 -8.99 3.95
N HIS A 487 18.84 -9.70 5.06
CA HIS A 487 18.20 -10.89 5.74
C HIS A 487 16.76 -11.04 6.47
N VAL A 488 15.51 -10.50 6.26
CA VAL A 488 14.18 -11.13 6.76
C VAL A 488 12.78 -10.75 6.02
N PRO A 489 12.53 -9.88 4.99
CA PRO A 489 11.83 -8.60 5.08
C PRO A 489 10.38 -8.52 5.64
N TYR A 490 9.67 -7.38 5.56
CA TYR A 490 8.35 -6.99 6.07
C TYR A 490 7.62 -5.78 5.23
N SER A 491 7.54 -5.59 3.85
CA SER A 491 6.92 -4.36 3.16
C SER A 491 6.06 -4.23 1.78
N VAL A 492 5.75 -3.02 1.13
CA VAL A 492 5.64 -2.66 -0.39
C VAL A 492 5.19 -1.26 -1.04
N ALA A 493 5.67 -0.71 -2.24
CA ALA A 493 5.01 0.23 -3.27
C ALA A 493 5.71 0.56 -4.68
N THR A 494 5.41 1.65 -5.51
CA THR A 494 6.11 2.03 -6.84
C THR A 494 6.07 3.44 -7.54
N SER A 495 7.21 3.99 -8.03
CA SER A 495 7.42 5.12 -8.99
C SER A 495 8.89 5.17 -9.51
N ASP A 496 9.22 5.95 -10.56
CA ASP A 496 10.61 6.36 -10.93
C ASP A 496 11.24 7.11 -9.78
N PHE A 497 12.51 6.84 -9.45
CA PHE A 497 13.46 7.23 -8.37
C PHE A 497 14.82 7.69 -8.90
N ASP A 498 14.95 8.04 -10.18
CA ASP A 498 15.78 9.19 -10.51
C ASP A 498 15.43 10.07 -11.75
N CYS A 499 14.18 10.22 -12.18
CA CYS A 499 13.75 11.10 -13.29
C CYS A 499 14.36 10.85 -14.69
N ASN A 500 14.53 9.59 -15.12
CA ASN A 500 14.62 9.28 -16.57
C ASN A 500 13.59 8.28 -17.06
N ASN A 501 12.53 8.11 -16.25
CA ASN A 501 11.29 7.41 -16.54
C ASN A 501 11.51 5.90 -16.64
N THR A 502 12.18 5.35 -15.62
CA THR A 502 12.44 3.90 -15.53
C THR A 502 12.11 3.41 -14.13
N THR A 503 10.81 3.16 -13.91
CA THR A 503 10.01 3.29 -12.68
C THR A 503 10.42 2.44 -11.46
N ASP A 504 11.39 2.91 -10.70
CA ASP A 504 12.02 2.47 -9.44
C ASP A 504 11.27 1.69 -8.31
N LEU A 505 11.99 0.84 -7.52
CA LEU A 505 11.56 -0.33 -6.64
C LEU A 505 11.78 -0.05 -5.16
N GLY A 506 11.50 -0.95 -4.22
CA GLY A 506 12.17 -0.94 -2.92
C GLY A 506 12.67 -2.26 -2.31
N VAL A 507 13.48 -2.21 -1.23
CA VAL A 507 14.18 -3.36 -0.59
C VAL A 507 14.59 -3.17 0.92
N ALA A 508 13.92 -3.63 2.06
CA ALA A 508 13.92 -3.29 3.57
C ALA A 508 14.10 -4.39 4.63
N ASN A 509 14.41 -4.16 5.95
CA ASN A 509 14.89 -5.26 6.85
C ASN A 509 14.80 -5.34 8.52
N SER A 510 15.66 -6.02 9.41
CA SER A 510 15.56 -6.89 10.75
C SER A 510 16.25 -8.38 11.27
N GLY A 511 17.28 -9.33 11.03
CA GLY A 511 18.54 -9.90 10.25
C GLY A 511 20.09 -9.47 9.98
N ASP A 512 20.51 -8.58 9.00
CA ASP A 512 21.80 -7.77 8.79
C ASP A 512 21.77 -6.25 8.29
N ASN A 513 22.26 -5.18 8.98
CA ASN A 513 21.72 -3.77 8.90
C ASN A 513 21.98 -2.66 7.82
N THR A 514 20.89 -2.06 7.25
CA THR A 514 20.72 -1.14 6.05
C THR A 514 19.23 -0.51 5.85
N ILE A 515 18.43 0.25 4.94
CA ILE A 515 18.19 1.12 3.61
C ILE A 515 18.59 0.68 2.17
N SER A 516 18.34 -0.50 1.63
CA SER A 516 18.71 -0.92 0.31
C SER A 516 17.95 -0.31 -0.83
N ILE A 517 18.59 0.69 -1.42
CA ILE A 517 18.35 1.38 -2.69
C ILE A 517 19.07 0.71 -3.88
N LEU A 518 18.58 0.76 -5.11
CA LEU A 518 18.95 -0.25 -6.10
C LEU A 518 18.51 0.11 -7.58
N LEU A 519 19.25 0.99 -8.31
CA LEU A 519 18.91 1.57 -9.65
C LEU A 519 18.40 0.61 -10.82
N GLY A 520 17.95 1.17 -11.98
CA GLY A 520 17.17 0.56 -13.11
C GLY A 520 17.44 1.01 -14.55
N ASN A 521 17.47 0.12 -15.56
CA ASN A 521 18.49 0.23 -16.63
C ASN A 521 18.20 0.38 -18.14
N GLY A 522 18.72 -0.55 -18.95
CA GLY A 522 18.67 -0.46 -20.41
C GLY A 522 19.02 -1.78 -21.09
N ASN A 523 18.05 -2.70 -21.20
CA ASN A 523 18.16 -4.04 -21.82
C ASN A 523 19.44 -4.81 -21.46
N GLY A 524 19.63 -5.09 -20.17
CA GLY A 524 20.90 -5.54 -19.59
C GLY A 524 20.76 -6.59 -18.49
N THR A 525 20.78 -6.15 -17.23
CA THR A 525 20.85 -6.97 -16.01
C THR A 525 20.20 -6.21 -14.83
N PHE A 526 20.57 -6.48 -13.57
CA PHE A 526 20.10 -5.77 -12.38
C PHE A 526 21.16 -5.77 -11.27
N GLN A 527 21.04 -4.94 -10.21
CA GLN A 527 22.25 -4.30 -9.67
C GLN A 527 22.84 -4.85 -8.30
N THR A 528 23.76 -4.19 -7.52
CA THR A 528 24.59 -4.54 -6.28
C THR A 528 24.87 -3.46 -5.12
N GLN A 529 24.28 -3.46 -3.90
CA GLN A 529 23.67 -2.35 -3.04
C GLN A 529 24.50 -1.41 -1.96
N VAL A 530 24.38 -0.01 -1.84
CA VAL A 530 24.92 1.14 -0.89
C VAL A 530 24.34 1.67 0.52
N ARG A 531 25.02 1.72 1.67
CA ARG A 531 24.35 1.58 3.00
C ARG A 531 24.35 2.66 4.18
N TYR A 532 23.42 3.69 4.30
CA TYR A 532 23.24 4.85 5.30
C TYR A 532 22.07 5.04 6.43
N THR A 533 22.25 5.10 7.77
CA THR A 533 21.28 4.44 8.74
C THR A 533 20.23 5.17 9.72
N THR A 534 19.20 4.45 10.29
CA THR A 534 18.07 4.70 11.28
C THR A 534 18.30 4.00 12.64
N GLY A 535 17.33 3.32 13.25
CA GLY A 535 17.41 2.36 14.33
C GLY A 535 17.17 0.90 13.96
N LYS A 536 17.13 0.01 14.94
CA LYS A 536 17.37 -1.42 14.77
C LYS A 536 16.17 -2.36 14.35
N PHE A 537 15.54 -2.55 13.16
CA PHE A 537 14.50 -3.63 12.73
C PHE A 537 13.52 -3.34 11.48
N PRO A 538 13.57 -2.31 10.59
CA PRO A 538 12.35 -1.84 9.81
C PRO A 538 11.62 -2.56 8.56
N TYR A 539 10.20 -2.66 8.39
CA TYR A 539 8.95 -3.19 7.51
C TYR A 539 7.76 -2.27 6.70
N SER A 540 7.59 -1.76 5.40
CA SER A 540 6.35 -0.98 4.80
C SER A 540 6.42 -0.01 3.55
N VAL A 541 5.47 0.31 2.58
CA VAL A 541 5.65 1.40 1.49
C VAL A 541 4.53 2.04 0.53
N ALA A 542 4.85 3.10 -0.25
CA ALA A 542 4.05 4.03 -1.07
C ALA A 542 4.75 4.56 -2.31
N THR A 543 4.05 5.41 -3.09
CA THR A 543 4.57 6.46 -4.00
C THR A 543 3.85 7.82 -4.27
N GLY A 544 4.57 8.97 -4.14
CA GLY A 544 4.11 10.40 -4.09
C GLY A 544 5.27 11.42 -3.87
N ASP A 545 5.14 12.77 -3.77
CA ASP A 545 6.28 13.70 -4.10
C ASP A 545 6.75 15.02 -3.28
N PHE A 546 7.59 14.99 -2.17
CA PHE A 546 7.85 15.98 -1.00
C PHE A 546 8.57 17.43 -0.81
N ASN A 547 9.59 18.23 -1.28
CA ASN A 547 9.97 19.66 -0.69
C ASN A 547 10.01 21.14 -1.43
N GLY A 548 9.07 21.62 -2.31
CA GLY A 548 9.07 22.72 -3.39
C GLY A 548 9.71 22.71 -4.89
N ASN A 549 9.67 21.71 -5.86
CA ASN A 549 10.62 21.53 -7.06
C ASN A 549 10.54 20.42 -8.23
N ASN A 550 9.92 19.20 -8.18
CA ASN A 550 9.70 18.10 -9.22
C ASN A 550 10.62 16.81 -9.39
N ARG A 551 10.01 15.64 -9.02
CA ARG A 551 10.29 14.17 -9.00
C ARG A 551 9.06 13.41 -8.38
N VAL A 552 9.25 12.51 -7.39
CA VAL A 552 8.43 11.66 -6.45
C VAL A 552 9.32 11.41 -5.16
N ASP A 553 9.00 10.73 -4.00
CA ASP A 553 9.67 11.01 -2.67
C ASP A 553 9.41 10.10 -1.36
N LEU A 554 10.38 9.36 -0.71
CA LEU A 554 10.37 8.31 0.43
C LEU A 554 9.59 8.36 1.76
N ALA A 555 9.29 7.26 2.44
CA ALA A 555 8.87 7.21 3.86
C ALA A 555 9.37 5.92 4.60
N VAL A 556 8.92 5.51 5.82
CA VAL A 556 9.41 4.32 6.64
C VAL A 556 8.54 3.67 7.72
N ALA A 557 8.64 3.93 9.01
CA ALA A 557 8.25 3.18 10.21
C ALA A 557 9.39 2.26 10.89
N ASN A 558 9.51 1.99 12.21
CA ASN A 558 10.78 1.54 12.94
C ASN A 558 10.41 0.51 14.17
N THR A 559 11.11 0.24 15.35
CA THR A 559 10.85 -0.77 16.53
C THR A 559 11.68 -0.84 17.88
N GLY A 560 12.33 0.16 18.49
CA GLY A 560 12.61 0.21 19.95
C GLY A 560 12.84 1.59 20.53
N ASP A 561 12.99 2.51 19.62
CA ASP A 561 13.28 3.90 19.75
C ASP A 561 12.21 4.81 19.14
N ASN A 562 10.97 4.60 19.54
CA ASN A 562 9.62 4.77 18.98
C ASN A 562 9.26 5.63 17.76
N THR A 563 10.23 6.33 17.14
CA THR A 563 10.37 7.49 16.23
C THR A 563 9.91 7.10 14.82
N VAL A 564 8.95 7.78 14.02
CA VAL A 564 8.54 8.06 12.50
C VAL A 564 9.43 9.03 11.56
N GLY A 565 10.48 8.66 10.80
CA GLY A 565 11.41 9.57 10.07
C GLY A 565 12.02 9.45 8.65
N ILE A 566 12.34 10.63 8.12
CA ILE A 566 11.97 11.21 6.80
C ILE A 566 13.12 11.79 5.90
N PHE A 567 13.96 11.07 5.16
CA PHE A 567 15.35 11.40 4.68
C PHE A 567 15.75 12.25 3.35
N LEU A 568 15.01 13.21 2.71
CA LEU A 568 14.99 13.61 1.24
C LEU A 568 16.10 13.10 0.30
N GLY A 569 15.58 12.64 -0.84
CA GLY A 569 15.91 12.75 -2.26
C GLY A 569 16.40 14.10 -2.79
N ASN A 570 16.69 14.07 -4.09
CA ASN A 570 18.02 14.46 -4.54
C ASN A 570 18.11 14.76 -6.08
N GLY A 571 19.16 14.32 -6.81
CA GLY A 571 19.23 14.34 -8.28
C GLY A 571 20.42 13.63 -8.98
N ASN A 572 20.87 12.41 -8.58
CA ASN A 572 22.11 11.75 -9.05
C ASN A 572 22.48 10.26 -8.63
N GLY A 573 21.63 9.45 -8.00
CA GLY A 573 22.02 8.45 -6.94
C GLY A 573 22.89 8.95 -5.72
N THR A 574 22.37 9.55 -4.60
CA THR A 574 22.94 9.82 -3.21
C THR A 574 22.08 10.86 -2.34
N PHE A 575 22.01 10.89 -0.95
CA PHE A 575 21.02 11.69 -0.08
C PHE A 575 21.21 12.56 1.28
N GLN A 576 21.55 13.89 1.41
CA GLN A 576 21.61 14.89 2.60
C GLN A 576 22.60 15.10 3.90
N SER A 577 22.13 15.25 5.19
CA SER A 577 22.64 15.40 6.66
C SER A 577 22.14 14.56 8.02
N GLN A 578 20.94 14.62 8.74
CA GLN A 578 20.12 13.64 9.70
C GLN A 578 18.87 14.06 10.71
N LEU A 579 17.49 14.22 10.45
CA LEU A 579 16.29 14.54 11.45
C LEU A 579 15.46 13.41 12.28
N THR A 580 14.35 13.61 13.11
CA THR A 580 13.67 12.66 14.17
C THR A 580 12.43 13.03 15.20
N TYR A 581 11.06 13.06 14.94
CA TYR A 581 9.81 13.37 15.85
C TYR A 581 9.12 12.28 16.83
N ARG A 582 7.83 12.28 17.39
CA ARG A 582 7.20 11.25 18.37
C ARG A 582 5.72 10.51 18.23
N THR A 583 5.50 9.22 18.63
CA THR A 583 4.45 8.10 18.49
C THR A 583 4.46 7.06 19.66
N GLY A 584 4.73 5.72 19.50
CA GLY A 584 4.49 4.50 20.36
C GLY A 584 5.46 3.24 20.11
N VAL A 585 5.43 2.05 20.83
CA VAL A 585 6.27 0.73 21.05
C VAL A 585 6.11 -0.63 20.09
N SER A 586 6.22 -0.83 18.73
CA SER A 586 6.33 -2.11 17.84
C SER A 586 6.41 -2.10 16.22
N PRO A 587 6.68 -1.06 15.36
CA PRO A 587 6.05 -0.76 14.03
C PRO A 587 6.56 -0.98 12.57
N GLN A 588 5.61 -1.17 11.64
CA GLN A 588 5.32 -2.27 10.70
C GLN A 588 4.62 -1.94 9.33
N SER A 589 4.39 -0.69 8.84
CA SER A 589 4.13 -0.40 7.37
C SER A 589 4.15 1.10 6.91
N VAL A 590 3.99 1.51 5.57
CA VAL A 590 3.52 2.86 5.02
C VAL A 590 2.99 2.97 3.52
N THR A 591 2.14 3.93 2.94
CA THR A 591 1.69 4.21 1.45
C THR A 591 1.35 5.75 1.08
N THR A 592 0.59 6.16 -0.01
CA THR A 592 0.48 7.44 -0.85
C THR A 592 -0.79 7.91 -1.64
N GLY A 593 -0.80 9.22 -2.03
CA GLY A 593 -1.83 10.15 -2.63
C GLY A 593 -2.05 11.46 -1.77
N ASP A 594 -2.77 12.54 -2.14
CA ASP A 594 -2.85 13.86 -1.37
C ASP A 594 -3.84 14.28 -0.20
N PHE A 595 -5.00 13.69 0.17
CA PHE A 595 -6.30 13.96 0.93
C PHE A 595 -7.59 14.96 0.75
N ASN A 596 -8.17 15.57 -0.37
CA ASN A 596 -8.67 17.04 -0.50
C ASN A 596 -9.02 17.74 -1.87
N GLY A 597 -8.33 18.89 -2.13
CA GLY A 597 -8.04 19.56 -3.42
C GLY A 597 -7.30 20.94 -3.32
N ASP A 598 -5.95 20.98 -3.34
CA ASP A 598 -5.03 22.15 -3.65
C ASP A 598 -3.49 21.78 -3.76
N HIS A 599 -3.13 20.51 -3.51
CA HIS A 599 -1.99 19.67 -3.99
C HIS A 599 -0.59 19.61 -3.30
N ARG A 600 -0.40 18.71 -2.30
CA ARG A 600 0.86 18.18 -1.69
C ARG A 600 0.77 16.80 -0.92
N ILE A 601 0.40 15.67 -1.58
CA ILE A 601 0.54 14.18 -1.27
C ILE A 601 0.81 13.76 0.23
N ASP A 602 0.07 12.82 0.94
CA ASP A 602 -0.40 12.83 2.37
C ASP A 602 -0.44 11.61 3.42
N LEU A 603 0.70 11.21 4.06
CA LEU A 603 1.13 9.98 4.85
C LEU A 603 0.20 8.91 5.55
N ALA A 604 0.65 7.69 6.01
CA ALA A 604 0.16 7.05 7.30
C ALA A 604 1.10 6.41 8.34
N VAL A 605 0.69 5.98 9.58
CA VAL A 605 1.29 4.81 10.33
C VAL A 605 0.52 3.90 11.36
N ALA A 606 -0.44 3.02 11.05
CA ALA A 606 -1.14 2.17 12.05
C ALA A 606 -0.26 1.53 13.20
N ASN A 607 -0.62 1.22 14.48
CA ASN A 607 0.35 0.72 15.52
C ASN A 607 0.42 -0.58 16.47
N THR A 608 0.73 -0.56 17.76
CA THR A 608 0.53 -1.64 18.81
C THR A 608 0.48 -0.88 20.18
N GLY A 609 0.03 -1.23 21.39
CA GLY A 609 0.15 -0.48 22.70
C GLY A 609 -0.92 0.46 23.37
N ASP A 610 -1.18 1.69 22.88
CA ASP A 610 -2.46 2.42 23.15
C ASP A 610 -3.58 2.22 22.06
N ASN A 611 -3.89 3.06 21.04
CA ASN A 611 -4.23 2.68 19.62
C ASN A 611 -4.22 3.65 18.42
N THR A 612 -3.98 4.95 18.48
CA THR A 612 -3.98 6.02 17.43
C THR A 612 -4.45 5.82 15.92
N VAL A 613 -4.43 6.77 14.99
CA VAL A 613 -4.49 6.71 13.47
C VAL A 613 -4.00 8.10 13.11
N SER A 614 -2.85 8.41 13.64
CA SER A 614 -2.32 9.76 13.61
C SER A 614 -2.08 10.28 12.19
N ILE A 615 -2.79 11.31 11.69
CA ILE A 615 -2.69 11.91 10.31
C ILE A 615 -1.79 13.20 10.14
N LEU A 616 -0.46 13.08 9.88
CA LEU A 616 0.70 14.04 10.01
C LEU A 616 0.77 14.99 8.88
N LEU A 617 -0.20 15.89 8.80
CA LEU A 617 -0.24 16.71 7.60
C LEU A 617 1.15 17.35 7.43
N GLY A 618 1.83 16.99 6.33
CA GLY A 618 2.93 17.74 5.75
C GLY A 618 2.43 19.11 5.43
N LYS A 619 3.25 19.89 4.72
CA LYS A 619 2.82 21.25 4.55
C LYS A 619 3.40 22.11 3.45
N GLY A 620 4.68 21.98 3.10
CA GLY A 620 5.34 22.83 2.07
C GLY A 620 6.83 23.23 2.24
N ASP A 621 7.60 22.68 3.21
CA ASP A 621 9.09 22.74 3.21
C ASP A 621 9.84 21.73 4.13
N GLY A 622 9.29 21.50 5.34
CA GLY A 622 10.08 21.14 6.54
C GLY A 622 10.05 21.90 7.95
N THR A 623 9.13 22.84 8.36
CA THR A 623 8.52 23.13 9.78
C THR A 623 6.91 22.90 10.20
N PHE A 624 6.38 21.71 10.72
CA PHE A 624 5.13 20.78 10.93
C PHE A 624 3.98 21.07 11.99
N GLN A 625 3.01 20.14 12.15
CA GLN A 625 2.26 19.79 13.40
C GLN A 625 2.24 18.26 13.65
N ILE A 626 1.88 17.78 14.86
CA ILE A 626 1.88 16.37 15.32
C ILE A 626 0.43 15.96 15.60
N GLN A 627 0.25 14.71 16.02
CA GLN A 627 -0.94 14.07 16.55
C GLN A 627 -1.51 14.93 17.62
N VAL A 628 -2.80 15.06 17.89
CA VAL A 628 -4.10 14.38 17.55
C VAL A 628 -4.20 12.82 17.75
N THR A 629 -5.13 12.20 18.59
CA THR A 629 -5.11 10.72 19.10
C THR A 629 -6.17 9.63 18.62
N TYR A 630 -7.48 9.85 18.56
CA TYR A 630 -8.62 9.06 18.05
C TYR A 630 -8.89 7.59 18.64
N SER A 631 -9.70 6.57 18.20
CA SER A 631 -9.89 5.12 18.74
C SER A 631 -10.12 3.85 17.77
N THR A 632 -9.29 2.76 17.82
CA THR A 632 -9.33 1.45 17.09
C THR A 632 -9.33 0.23 18.05
N GLY A 633 -8.29 -0.63 18.15
CA GLY A 633 -8.32 -1.95 18.81
C GLY A 633 -6.99 -2.73 18.76
N VAL A 634 -6.42 -3.50 19.69
CA VAL A 634 -5.13 -4.31 19.66
C VAL A 634 -4.01 -4.22 18.44
N PHE A 635 -3.34 -5.26 17.82
CA PHE A 635 -2.12 -5.57 16.88
C PHE A 635 -1.27 -4.86 15.62
N PRO A 636 -1.65 -3.83 14.76
CA PRO A 636 -0.88 -2.97 13.68
C PRO A 636 -0.50 -2.60 12.04
N HIS A 637 -0.23 -3.06 10.74
CA HIS A 637 0.77 -3.80 9.84
C HIS A 637 0.94 -3.76 8.18
N SER A 638 0.10 -3.52 7.11
CA SER A 638 0.51 -3.08 5.67
C SER A 638 -0.37 -2.20 4.63
N VAL A 639 -0.33 -2.30 3.24
CA VAL A 639 -0.57 -1.06 2.37
C VAL A 639 -0.79 -0.85 0.76
N THR A 640 -1.70 0.04 0.19
CA THR A 640 -1.58 1.06 -1.00
C THR A 640 -2.77 2.10 -1.33
N THR A 641 -2.98 2.83 -2.48
CA THR A 641 -3.98 3.96 -2.82
C THR A 641 -5.36 3.77 -3.65
N GLY A 642 -6.39 4.69 -3.67
CA GLY A 642 -7.60 4.86 -4.59
C GLY A 642 -8.87 5.75 -4.18
N ASP A 643 -10.15 5.50 -4.63
CA ASP A 643 -11.46 6.32 -4.52
C ASP A 643 -12.73 5.44 -4.20
N PHE A 644 -13.62 5.61 -3.19
CA PHE A 644 -14.65 4.61 -2.70
C PHE A 644 -16.16 4.83 -2.71
N ASN A 645 -16.70 5.90 -3.26
CA ASN A 645 -18.04 5.83 -3.87
C ASN A 645 -18.24 6.85 -4.99
N GLY A 646 -17.16 7.16 -5.70
CA GLY A 646 -17.23 8.02 -6.87
C GLY A 646 -17.39 9.46 -6.45
N ASP A 647 -16.67 9.86 -5.41
CA ASP A 647 -16.71 11.21 -4.88
C ASP A 647 -15.32 11.88 -4.80
N HIS A 648 -14.27 11.17 -5.17
CA HIS A 648 -12.98 11.72 -5.61
C HIS A 648 -12.25 12.45 -4.50
N ARG A 649 -12.17 11.80 -3.34
CA ARG A 649 -11.34 12.30 -2.26
C ARG A 649 -10.86 11.09 -1.44
N PRO A 650 -9.71 10.48 -1.78
CA PRO A 650 -9.18 9.24 -1.20
C PRO A 650 -9.37 8.86 0.30
N ASP A 651 -9.48 7.55 0.59
CA ASP A 651 -9.68 6.87 1.89
C ASP A 651 -8.50 6.08 2.44
N PHE A 652 -8.68 4.80 2.88
CA PHE A 652 -7.70 3.82 3.35
C PHE A 652 -8.23 2.38 3.59
N ALA A 653 -7.40 1.46 4.13
CA ALA A 653 -7.78 0.21 4.80
C ALA A 653 -6.70 -0.58 5.58
N VAL A 654 -6.92 -1.09 6.81
CA VAL A 654 -5.85 -1.43 7.80
C VAL A 654 -5.98 -2.71 8.69
N ALA A 655 -5.52 -3.91 8.37
CA ALA A 655 -5.52 -5.19 9.16
C ALA A 655 -5.46 -5.26 10.66
N ASN A 656 -5.61 -6.37 11.41
CA ASN A 656 -5.53 -6.27 12.88
C ASN A 656 -5.40 -7.62 13.73
N THR A 657 -4.34 -8.12 14.41
CA THR A 657 -4.47 -9.38 15.25
C THR A 657 -5.34 -9.35 16.55
N GLY A 658 -6.69 -9.44 16.49
CA GLY A 658 -7.50 -9.46 17.74
C GLY A 658 -9.05 -9.64 17.73
N ASP A 659 -9.82 -9.24 16.71
CA ASP A 659 -11.30 -9.43 16.66
C ASP A 659 -11.81 -9.57 15.23
N ASN A 660 -10.93 -10.02 14.35
CA ASN A 660 -11.10 -10.16 12.92
C ASN A 660 -11.99 -9.18 12.04
N THR A 661 -11.52 -8.00 11.58
CA THR A 661 -12.27 -6.84 11.02
C THR A 661 -11.83 -6.26 9.64
N VAL A 662 -11.83 -4.96 9.20
CA VAL A 662 -11.64 -4.37 7.79
C VAL A 662 -11.91 -2.84 7.65
N SER A 663 -12.63 -2.21 8.55
CA SER A 663 -12.31 -0.89 9.15
C SER A 663 -12.62 0.48 8.52
N ILE A 664 -13.44 0.62 7.48
CA ILE A 664 -13.60 1.73 6.51
C ILE A 664 -13.74 3.24 6.94
N LEU A 665 -12.73 4.01 7.43
CA LEU A 665 -12.93 5.39 7.96
C LEU A 665 -13.64 6.48 7.13
N LEU A 666 -14.96 6.45 6.85
CA LEU A 666 -15.62 7.53 6.07
C LEU A 666 -15.31 8.98 6.49
N GLY A 667 -15.49 9.90 5.56
CA GLY A 667 -14.44 10.90 5.45
C GLY A 667 -14.86 12.27 5.07
N ASN A 668 -13.85 13.13 5.02
CA ASN A 668 -14.10 14.53 5.18
C ASN A 668 -12.99 15.45 4.65
N ALA A 669 -13.39 16.67 4.28
CA ALA A 669 -12.45 17.76 3.97
C ALA A 669 -11.67 18.18 5.23
N HIS A 670 -10.58 18.96 5.06
CA HIS A 670 -9.83 19.65 6.12
C HIS A 670 -9.15 18.80 7.24
N GLY A 671 -8.60 17.63 6.89
CA GLY A 671 -7.78 16.77 7.75
C GLY A 671 -8.53 15.65 8.46
N THR A 672 -9.42 14.86 7.81
CA THR A 672 -10.58 14.33 8.56
C THR A 672 -11.43 13.13 8.09
N PHE A 673 -11.92 12.33 9.06
CA PHE A 673 -12.59 11.01 8.94
C PHE A 673 -13.75 10.80 10.02
N ARG A 674 -14.40 9.64 10.35
CA ARG A 674 -15.31 9.38 11.56
C ARG A 674 -14.99 8.16 12.48
N THR A 675 -15.94 7.33 12.99
CA THR A 675 -15.65 6.07 13.81
C THR A 675 -16.58 4.86 13.46
N GLN A 676 -16.34 3.60 13.90
CA GLN A 676 -16.06 2.40 13.04
C GLN A 676 -16.95 1.13 12.87
N VAL A 677 -17.36 0.76 11.66
CA VAL A 677 -18.56 -0.06 11.34
C VAL A 677 -18.37 -1.53 10.86
N LYS A 678 -18.21 -2.45 11.85
CA LYS A 678 -17.53 -3.76 11.81
C LYS A 678 -18.05 -5.05 11.04
N TYR A 679 -18.05 -5.16 9.71
CA TYR A 679 -18.26 -6.33 8.79
C TYR A 679 -17.80 -7.89 8.99
N THR A 680 -17.91 -8.56 10.15
CA THR A 680 -17.60 -10.03 10.51
C THR A 680 -16.77 -11.05 9.65
N THR A 681 -15.48 -10.84 9.29
CA THR A 681 -14.63 -11.59 8.27
C THR A 681 -14.17 -13.03 8.52
N GLY A 682 -13.04 -13.71 8.01
CA GLY A 682 -12.41 -15.16 8.06
C GLY A 682 -11.08 -15.86 8.74
N ASN A 683 -10.75 -16.23 10.04
CA ASN A 683 -9.71 -15.70 11.07
C ASN A 683 -8.31 -15.19 10.54
N SER A 684 -7.57 -14.27 11.22
CA SER A 684 -6.08 -14.06 11.31
C SER A 684 -5.17 -13.26 10.33
N PRO A 685 -4.39 -12.22 10.72
CA PRO A 685 -3.55 -11.33 9.87
C PRO A 685 -2.18 -10.85 10.42
N VAL A 686 -1.56 -9.76 9.88
CA VAL A 686 -0.71 -9.74 8.67
C VAL A 686 -0.73 -8.41 7.76
N SER A 687 -0.52 -8.35 6.40
CA SER A 687 -0.14 -7.21 5.45
C SER A 687 -0.93 -7.00 4.07
N VAL A 688 -0.63 -6.01 3.14
CA VAL A 688 -1.40 -5.27 2.01
C VAL A 688 -0.62 -4.39 0.98
N ALA A 689 -1.10 -3.86 -0.20
CA ALA A 689 -2.34 -3.82 -1.10
C ALA A 689 -3.21 -2.54 -1.59
N THR A 690 -3.39 -2.18 -2.93
CA THR A 690 -4.51 -1.52 -3.80
C THR A 690 -4.41 -1.30 -5.38
N GLY A 691 -5.50 -1.01 -6.16
CA GLY A 691 -5.56 -0.37 -7.54
C GLY A 691 -6.67 -0.79 -8.59
N ASP A 692 -7.85 -0.17 -8.72
CA ASP A 692 -8.84 -0.24 -9.87
C ASP A 692 -9.56 -1.58 -10.47
N PHE A 693 -9.89 -2.72 -9.78
CA PHE A 693 -10.30 -4.13 -10.19
C PHE A 693 -11.61 -4.84 -10.75
N ASN A 694 -12.68 -4.23 -11.28
CA ASN A 694 -13.48 -4.89 -12.37
C ASN A 694 -13.90 -3.94 -13.51
N GLY A 695 -13.32 -2.76 -13.60
CA GLY A 695 -13.34 -1.93 -14.80
C GLY A 695 -14.54 -1.02 -14.85
N ASP A 696 -14.56 -0.11 -13.89
CA ASP A 696 -15.56 0.94 -13.72
C ASP A 696 -15.29 2.06 -12.70
N ASN A 697 -14.24 2.10 -11.89
CA ASN A 697 -13.99 3.04 -10.77
C ASN A 697 -14.80 2.86 -9.45
N ILE A 698 -15.31 1.67 -9.16
CA ILE A 698 -15.66 1.12 -7.82
C ILE A 698 -14.43 0.47 -7.12
N THR A 699 -13.25 1.07 -7.14
CA THR A 699 -12.01 0.87 -6.32
C THR A 699 -11.96 -0.05 -4.98
N ASP A 700 -12.26 -1.37 -4.91
CA ASP A 700 -12.01 -2.54 -3.93
C ASP A 700 -10.81 -2.77 -2.92
N VAL A 701 -11.10 -3.07 -1.63
CA VAL A 701 -10.24 -3.46 -0.44
C VAL A 701 -9.68 -4.90 -0.20
N ALA A 702 -9.26 -5.68 -1.20
CA ALA A 702 -8.82 -7.12 -1.25
C ALA A 702 -8.34 -8.08 -0.12
N VAL A 703 -7.88 -7.67 1.05
CA VAL A 703 -7.65 -8.51 2.25
C VAL A 703 -7.13 -9.96 2.26
N ALA A 704 -5.99 -10.34 1.71
CA ALA A 704 -5.30 -11.60 2.06
C ALA A 704 -4.97 -11.79 3.58
N ASN A 705 -4.55 -12.98 4.10
CA ASN A 705 -4.33 -13.24 5.57
C ASN A 705 -3.41 -14.43 6.20
N GLN A 706 -3.11 -14.54 7.53
CA GLN A 706 -2.31 -15.60 8.29
C GLN A 706 -2.97 -17.03 8.57
N GLU A 707 -3.25 -17.54 9.81
CA GLU A 707 -3.08 -18.96 10.32
C GLU A 707 -3.71 -20.26 9.68
N ASP A 708 -4.94 -20.42 9.10
CA ASP A 708 -5.29 -21.78 8.54
C ASP A 708 -4.69 -21.90 7.17
N SER A 709 -5.25 -21.12 6.24
CA SER A 709 -5.23 -21.41 4.82
C SER A 709 -5.85 -20.41 3.80
N ASN A 710 -7.05 -19.78 3.92
CA ASN A 710 -7.63 -18.90 2.83
C ASN A 710 -8.97 -18.09 3.02
N VAL A 711 -9.55 -17.62 1.89
CA VAL A 711 -9.70 -16.23 1.37
C VAL A 711 -11.21 -15.76 1.27
N ILE A 712 -11.61 -14.57 0.77
CA ILE A 712 -12.94 -13.93 0.40
C ILE A 712 -12.62 -12.74 -0.60
N ILE A 713 -13.52 -12.12 -1.43
CA ILE A 713 -13.30 -11.02 -2.46
C ILE A 713 -14.62 -10.20 -2.73
N PHE A 714 -14.82 -9.27 -3.73
CA PHE A 714 -15.85 -8.17 -3.65
C PHE A 714 -16.84 -7.65 -4.75
N LEU A 715 -17.01 -8.15 -5.98
CA LEU A 715 -18.25 -7.93 -6.79
C LEU A 715 -18.83 -6.50 -7.17
N GLY A 716 -18.57 -5.33 -6.54
CA GLY A 716 -19.11 -3.98 -6.88
C GLY A 716 -20.59 -3.61 -6.70
N ALA A 717 -20.89 -2.31 -6.44
CA ALA A 717 -22.09 -1.56 -6.95
C ALA A 717 -22.27 -0.07 -6.48
N CYS A 718 -23.46 0.50 -6.74
CA CYS A 718 -24.23 1.53 -5.99
C CYS A 718 -25.78 1.27 -6.02
N ASP A 719 -26.55 1.79 -5.03
CA ASP A 719 -28.04 1.74 -4.88
C ASP A 719 -28.72 3.05 -5.31
#